data_AF-A0A0B7FUV9-F1
#
_entry.id   AF-A0A0B7FUV9-F1
#
_cell.length_a   1.000
_cell.length_b   1.000
_cell.length_c   1.000
_cell.angle_alpha   90.00
_cell.angle_beta   90.00
_cell.angle_gamma   90.00
#
_symmetry.space_group_name_H-M   'P 1'
#
loop_
_entity.id
_entity.type
_entity.pdbx_description
1 polymer ?
#
loop_
_entity_poly.entity_id
_entity_poly.type
_entity_poly.pdbx_seq_one_letter_code
_entity_poly.pdbx_strand_id
1 'polypeptide(L)'
;MSQVRVVLDNEHRYNVTATALPQAETRMLNVRLDTAPTPTNPMAAHKSTEREVYETARSRVHADYDSTGPLSDRPFDVLMWNPSGDVTETSIANFAVYLRGPELLTAVPTWSRGPKELSKGIYVTPSQCKGLIAGVMRAELLEKGTIVEGTITKDSVMRYAQDPDYYPMVCFNAVRGMYPVYLMEDRSELCDARTGLFSKVKDSHPAPPNLSIPASNFSVDLRADDSTPGTTPPLTPVSSIRPSGSSRAHSETDAIPESLLPLADPTPRTPFPWRRGAIIDCYDSYTNNLLQLFEQDPKAPASSDATLAAHVAVFRADQISWPEFRSQILPNLDFVILSPGPGSPHVPSDIGIGGDLLLALTMKELAIQPIPVFGICLGHQALAALLGGKVVSTGELVHGRTVPIQHTGTGIFKGLSPKRVLHMIRYNSLTVDPATLPSELDITAINPEDGEVMGLQHKTLPLHGVQFHPESISSRRSNYGIDAGKLLVRNFMDIVDDFWATNGRPQRLPLPLDIRKLCVLNTVDSEHGDSPAIEKPITRDAVYSVQRFDIGSLIPSFAQSRPELVFEATTYSPHTPFFWLDSAAAAPEDNFARFSYMGPTSFDRCISYDLTSDRVTYGAEKQFELAKGDTFWHWMDRVQSNLSSLVRTEDAVEGLQCGFVGYFGYEMKAGSLPGYDRESLKGSAAPRAPDAQFMFADRLIAFDHWNRTWTAFGLVRTGNENHVQSTLEQETGMAIGMSGSEFTAWLDEIKQKLSKLAAAGEPSSPKSQPEPLPLSFTYDSHPEVYKSAVEACRSHIADGNSYELCLTGQFTASASENKLDHWAVYKHFRLQNPASHAAFVSFPMTETTIMSCSPELFIRFDGANGRQAVMKPIKGTLKRSQCTCGGSCKLPMNCSRKKECDAARYEVDSERVRAFMNNPKETAENLMIADLIRANLLEFCGTSSVDVPKLNALETYENVYSLVSTISGELLESVGTVEGVRRCFPPGSMTGAPKLRSVQLLDDLETTPLRGIYSGCLGFLSLDNRAVFSVVIRTLVSHQDKLTYGAGGAITWLSSADGEWNEVVLKARSVLKERVVASD
;
A
#
# COMPACT_ATOMS: atom_id res chain seq x y z
N MET A 1 -19.40 2.42 1.00
CA MET A 1 -19.83 1.14 1.63
C MET A 1 -21.31 0.91 1.33
N SER A 2 -21.77 -0.34 1.39
CA SER A 2 -23.16 -0.70 1.11
C SER A 2 -23.72 -1.59 2.21
N GLN A 3 -24.99 -1.39 2.56
CA GLN A 3 -25.73 -2.27 3.46
C GLN A 3 -26.21 -3.48 2.65
N VAL A 4 -25.61 -4.64 2.91
CA VAL A 4 -26.04 -5.91 2.31
C VAL A 4 -26.98 -6.62 3.28
N ARG A 5 -28.25 -6.72 2.90
CA ARG A 5 -29.26 -7.50 3.62
C ARG A 5 -29.48 -8.83 2.88
N VAL A 6 -28.99 -9.91 3.49
CA VAL A 6 -29.33 -11.28 3.10
C VAL A 6 -30.60 -11.69 3.85
N VAL A 7 -31.61 -12.16 3.14
CA VAL A 7 -32.81 -12.78 3.70
C VAL A 7 -32.80 -14.25 3.27
N LEU A 8 -32.76 -15.17 4.23
CA LEU A 8 -32.98 -16.59 3.99
C LEU A 8 -34.46 -16.88 4.22
N ASP A 9 -35.12 -17.55 3.27
CA ASP A 9 -36.49 -18.03 3.45
C ASP A 9 -36.56 -19.43 4.08
N ASN A 10 -37.78 -19.87 4.42
CA ASN A 10 -38.03 -21.18 5.01
C ASN A 10 -37.77 -22.36 4.03
N GLU A 11 -37.47 -22.07 2.76
CA GLU A 11 -37.10 -23.03 1.72
C GLU A 11 -35.57 -23.01 1.45
N HIS A 12 -34.80 -22.40 2.34
CA HIS A 12 -33.35 -22.22 2.30
C HIS A 12 -32.82 -21.43 1.08
N ARG A 13 -33.67 -20.68 0.38
CA ARG A 13 -33.23 -19.74 -0.67
C ARG A 13 -32.79 -18.44 -0.01
N TYR A 14 -31.66 -17.91 -0.46
CA TYR A 14 -31.16 -16.60 -0.02
C TYR A 14 -31.47 -15.53 -1.07
N ASN A 15 -31.98 -14.38 -0.62
CA ASN A 15 -32.15 -13.19 -1.43
C ASN A 15 -31.21 -12.10 -0.88
N VAL A 16 -30.35 -11.55 -1.74
CA VAL A 16 -29.37 -10.53 -1.38
C VAL A 16 -29.82 -9.18 -1.93
N THR A 17 -30.13 -8.25 -1.02
CA THR A 17 -30.42 -6.85 -1.37
C THR A 17 -29.27 -5.97 -0.91
N ALA A 18 -28.63 -5.26 -1.84
CA ALA A 18 -27.53 -4.35 -1.56
C ALA A 18 -27.97 -2.90 -1.76
N THR A 19 -28.09 -2.15 -0.68
CA THR A 19 -28.44 -0.73 -0.69
C THR A 19 -27.17 0.07 -0.38
N ALA A 20 -26.91 1.17 -1.09
CA ALA A 20 -25.83 2.07 -0.70
C ALA A 20 -26.07 2.58 0.73
N LEU A 21 -25.05 2.54 1.61
CA LEU A 21 -25.17 3.19 2.91
C LEU A 21 -25.25 4.71 2.67
N PRO A 22 -26.09 5.45 3.41
CA PRO A 22 -25.96 6.89 3.49
C PRO A 22 -24.51 7.25 3.85
N GLN A 23 -23.95 8.32 3.28
CA GLN A 23 -22.72 8.88 3.80
C GLN A 23 -22.91 9.20 5.30
N ALA A 24 -21.87 8.98 6.10
CA ALA A 24 -21.85 9.44 7.47
C ALA A 24 -21.84 10.97 7.46
N GLU A 25 -23.02 11.58 7.56
CA GLU A 25 -23.16 13.03 7.60
C GLU A 25 -22.44 13.57 8.84
N THR A 26 -21.50 14.49 8.65
CA THR A 26 -20.73 15.14 9.72
C THR A 26 -21.57 16.14 10.56
N ARG A 27 -22.91 16.05 10.49
CA ARG A 27 -23.82 16.84 11.32
C ARG A 27 -24.04 16.16 12.67
N MET A 28 -24.10 16.96 13.72
CA MET A 28 -24.58 16.51 15.03
C MET A 28 -26.06 16.10 14.90
N LEU A 29 -26.46 14.97 15.46
CA LEU A 29 -27.84 14.46 15.35
C LEU A 29 -28.62 14.64 16.65
N ASN A 30 -29.84 15.18 16.52
CA ASN A 30 -30.68 15.59 17.63
C ASN A 30 -31.32 14.36 18.31
N VAL A 31 -31.09 14.15 19.60
CA VAL A 31 -31.72 13.08 20.39
C VAL A 31 -32.55 13.72 21.51
N ARG A 32 -33.68 13.14 21.89
CA ARG A 32 -34.47 13.60 23.05
C ARG A 32 -34.65 12.46 24.05
N LEU A 33 -34.66 12.78 25.34
CA LEU A 33 -34.91 11.81 26.40
C LEU A 33 -36.38 11.34 26.35
N ASP A 34 -36.64 10.07 26.63
CA ASP A 34 -38.01 9.54 26.77
C ASP A 34 -38.74 10.22 27.94
N THR A 35 -40.03 10.52 27.77
CA THR A 35 -40.87 11.14 28.80
C THR A 35 -41.35 10.14 29.86
N ALA A 36 -41.20 8.83 29.63
CA ALA A 36 -41.50 7.77 30.59
C ALA A 36 -40.36 6.75 30.71
N PRO A 37 -40.18 6.09 31.87
CA PRO A 37 -39.19 5.03 32.01
C PRO A 37 -39.59 3.79 31.19
N THR A 38 -38.61 3.19 30.52
CA THR A 38 -38.76 1.90 29.82
C THR A 38 -38.66 0.75 30.83
N PRO A 39 -39.62 -0.20 30.86
CA PRO A 39 -39.60 -1.30 31.82
C PRO A 39 -38.35 -2.20 31.68
N THR A 40 -37.64 -2.42 32.78
CA THR A 40 -36.47 -3.32 32.84
C THR A 40 -36.89 -4.78 32.82
N ASN A 41 -37.12 -5.34 31.63
CA ASN A 41 -37.20 -6.78 31.42
C ASN A 41 -35.80 -7.36 31.13
N PRO A 42 -35.24 -8.25 31.98
CA PRO A 42 -33.92 -8.85 31.74
C PRO A 42 -33.82 -9.75 30.49
N MET A 43 -34.93 -10.04 29.82
CA MET A 43 -34.98 -10.81 28.57
C MET A 43 -35.55 -9.99 27.38
N ALA A 44 -35.29 -8.68 27.33
CA ALA A 44 -35.58 -7.89 26.13
C ALA A 44 -34.80 -8.43 24.91
N ALA A 45 -35.52 -9.16 24.04
CA ALA A 45 -34.94 -9.75 22.84
C ALA A 45 -34.55 -8.67 21.81
N HIS A 46 -33.67 -9.05 20.87
CA HIS A 46 -33.05 -8.19 19.86
C HIS A 46 -33.99 -7.13 19.24
N LYS A 47 -33.46 -5.96 18.83
CA LYS A 47 -34.21 -4.80 18.27
C LYS A 47 -34.99 -5.07 16.96
N SER A 48 -35.11 -6.33 16.55
CA SER A 48 -35.91 -6.83 15.42
C SER A 48 -37.05 -7.77 15.83
N THR A 49 -37.15 -8.19 17.10
CA THR A 49 -38.17 -9.16 17.57
C THR A 49 -39.23 -8.55 18.48
N GLU A 50 -38.87 -7.67 19.43
CA GLU A 50 -39.83 -6.96 20.30
C GLU A 50 -39.71 -5.44 20.12
N ARG A 51 -40.24 -4.97 18.99
CA ARG A 51 -40.02 -3.59 18.52
C ARG A 51 -40.99 -2.57 19.12
N GLU A 52 -42.13 -3.03 19.64
CA GLU A 52 -43.22 -2.23 20.19
C GLU A 52 -42.78 -1.28 21.32
N VAL A 53 -41.87 -1.72 22.20
CA VAL A 53 -41.35 -0.89 23.30
C VAL A 53 -40.60 0.34 22.76
N TYR A 54 -39.70 0.11 21.80
CA TYR A 54 -38.92 1.16 21.15
C TYR A 54 -39.79 2.09 20.29
N GLU A 55 -40.81 1.56 19.61
CA GLU A 55 -41.73 2.36 18.80
C GLU A 55 -42.73 3.14 19.66
N THR A 56 -43.11 2.64 20.83
CA THR A 56 -43.90 3.39 21.82
C THR A 56 -43.09 4.53 22.43
N ALA A 57 -41.82 4.31 22.78
CA ALA A 57 -40.90 5.37 23.22
C ALA A 57 -40.74 6.47 22.15
N ARG A 58 -40.52 6.06 20.90
CA ARG A 58 -40.45 6.98 19.76
C ARG A 58 -41.75 7.76 19.56
N SER A 59 -42.90 7.09 19.65
CA SER A 59 -44.22 7.71 19.49
C SER A 59 -44.56 8.70 20.60
N ARG A 60 -44.24 8.40 21.87
CA ARG A 60 -44.38 9.34 23.00
C ARG A 60 -43.68 10.68 22.72
N VAL A 61 -42.42 10.60 22.30
CA VAL A 61 -41.57 11.79 22.11
C VAL A 61 -41.86 12.51 20.79
N HIS A 62 -42.39 11.83 19.77
CA HIS A 62 -42.78 12.43 18.49
C HIS A 62 -44.17 13.06 18.49
N ALA A 63 -45.10 12.61 19.35
CA ALA A 63 -46.44 13.20 19.50
C ALA A 63 -46.43 14.71 19.85
N ASP A 64 -45.42 15.15 20.62
CA ASP A 64 -45.16 16.58 20.93
C ASP A 64 -44.85 17.45 19.68
N TYR A 65 -44.51 16.81 18.56
CA TYR A 65 -44.13 17.46 17.30
C TYR A 65 -45.15 17.20 16.18
N ASP A 66 -45.87 16.07 16.20
CA ASP A 66 -46.94 15.74 15.23
C ASP A 66 -48.08 16.77 15.18
N SER A 67 -48.30 17.51 16.28
CA SER A 67 -49.41 18.45 16.42
C SER A 67 -49.09 19.90 15.99
N THR A 68 -47.82 20.32 16.01
CA THR A 68 -47.48 21.76 16.09
C THR A 68 -46.10 22.15 15.50
N GLY A 69 -45.55 21.44 14.51
CA GLY A 69 -44.27 21.83 13.90
C GLY A 69 -43.91 21.20 12.56
N PRO A 70 -42.92 21.74 11.83
CA PRO A 70 -42.38 21.12 10.63
C PRO A 70 -41.60 19.83 10.95
N LEU A 71 -41.56 18.90 10.00
CA LEU A 71 -40.89 17.60 10.13
C LEU A 71 -39.38 17.69 10.44
N SER A 72 -38.74 18.83 10.13
CA SER A 72 -37.34 19.13 10.44
C SER A 72 -37.02 19.15 11.94
N ASP A 73 -38.01 19.46 12.78
CA ASP A 73 -37.79 19.79 14.19
C ASP A 73 -37.87 18.55 15.10
N ARG A 74 -38.17 17.37 14.53
CA ARG A 74 -38.31 16.11 15.28
C ARG A 74 -36.95 15.55 15.70
N PRO A 75 -36.81 15.00 16.92
CA PRO A 75 -35.59 14.31 17.32
C PRO A 75 -35.36 13.08 16.42
N PHE A 76 -34.12 12.93 15.92
CA PHE A 76 -33.66 11.84 15.06
C PHE A 76 -33.82 10.48 15.76
N ASP A 77 -33.55 10.43 17.06
CA ASP A 77 -33.79 9.26 17.90
C ASP A 77 -34.19 9.63 19.34
N VAL A 78 -34.66 8.63 20.10
CA VAL A 78 -35.05 8.77 21.52
C VAL A 78 -34.07 8.03 22.41
N LEU A 79 -33.57 8.67 23.47
CA LEU A 79 -32.73 8.09 24.50
C LEU A 79 -33.59 7.57 25.67
N MET A 80 -33.48 6.28 25.97
CA MET A 80 -34.30 5.61 26.97
C MET A 80 -33.61 5.53 28.33
N TRP A 81 -34.42 5.45 29.39
CA TRP A 81 -33.98 5.27 30.77
C TRP A 81 -34.89 4.29 31.52
N ASN A 82 -34.35 3.58 32.50
CA ASN A 82 -35.05 2.57 33.28
C ASN A 82 -35.74 3.18 34.54
N PRO A 83 -36.59 2.43 35.28
CA PRO A 83 -37.27 2.96 36.47
C PRO A 83 -36.34 3.40 37.62
N SER A 84 -35.08 2.98 37.60
CA SER A 84 -34.04 3.40 38.56
C SER A 84 -33.38 4.73 38.19
N GLY A 85 -33.70 5.32 37.03
CA GLY A 85 -33.14 6.57 36.54
C GLY A 85 -31.87 6.41 35.69
N ASP A 86 -31.40 5.18 35.45
CA ASP A 86 -30.25 4.92 34.57
C ASP A 86 -30.66 5.01 33.11
N VAL A 87 -29.83 5.65 32.29
CA VAL A 87 -29.93 5.61 30.82
C VAL A 87 -29.49 4.23 30.32
N THR A 88 -30.17 3.70 29.30
CA THR A 88 -29.86 2.36 28.76
C THR A 88 -29.27 2.46 27.34
N GLU A 89 -30.07 2.87 26.36
CA GLU A 89 -29.68 3.03 24.96
C GLU A 89 -30.69 3.91 24.19
N THR A 90 -30.51 4.10 22.88
CA THR A 90 -31.52 4.76 22.03
C THR A 90 -32.35 3.77 21.21
N SER A 91 -33.42 4.22 20.56
CA SER A 91 -34.27 3.35 19.74
C SER A 91 -33.52 2.63 18.61
N ILE A 92 -32.43 3.20 18.05
CA ILE A 92 -31.63 2.55 16.97
C ILE A 92 -30.15 2.28 17.30
N ALA A 93 -29.61 2.75 18.43
CA ALA A 93 -28.18 2.68 18.74
C ALA A 93 -27.89 2.35 20.22
N ASN A 94 -26.61 2.14 20.55
CA ASN A 94 -26.10 2.27 21.92
C ASN A 94 -25.60 3.71 22.15
N PHE A 95 -25.53 4.15 23.41
CA PHE A 95 -25.17 5.52 23.80
C PHE A 95 -23.89 5.56 24.64
N ALA A 96 -23.10 6.63 24.53
CA ALA A 96 -22.00 6.94 25.43
C ALA A 96 -21.79 8.46 25.58
N VAL A 97 -21.18 8.87 26.69
CA VAL A 97 -20.76 10.26 26.96
C VAL A 97 -19.30 10.29 27.39
N TYR A 98 -18.55 11.27 26.92
CA TYR A 98 -17.15 11.43 27.28
C TYR A 98 -17.00 12.06 28.66
N LEU A 99 -16.36 11.36 29.60
CA LEU A 99 -16.13 11.82 30.97
C LEU A 99 -14.64 11.80 31.32
N ARG A 100 -14.22 12.74 32.18
CA ARG A 100 -12.88 12.85 32.77
C ARG A 100 -13.00 13.25 34.23
N GLY A 101 -11.91 13.18 34.99
CA GLY A 101 -11.85 13.75 36.34
C GLY A 101 -12.91 13.23 37.32
N PRO A 102 -13.50 14.09 38.18
CA PRO A 102 -14.50 13.69 39.18
C PRO A 102 -15.75 13.01 38.58
N GLU A 103 -16.19 13.43 37.40
CA GLU A 103 -17.38 12.90 36.73
C GLU A 103 -17.14 11.46 36.27
N LEU A 104 -15.92 11.15 35.80
CA LEU A 104 -15.51 9.79 35.44
C LEU A 104 -15.42 8.87 36.68
N LEU A 105 -14.90 9.36 37.82
CA LEU A 105 -14.95 8.61 39.09
C LEU A 105 -16.39 8.38 39.58
N THR A 106 -17.28 9.33 39.33
CA THR A 106 -18.70 9.24 39.72
C THR A 106 -19.43 8.19 38.88
N ALA A 107 -19.19 8.15 37.57
CA ALA A 107 -19.79 7.18 36.67
C ALA A 107 -19.13 5.78 36.74
N VAL A 108 -17.84 5.71 37.07
CA VAL A 108 -17.06 4.46 37.19
C VAL A 108 -16.30 4.43 38.54
N PRO A 109 -16.98 4.12 39.67
CA PRO A 109 -16.35 4.12 41.00
C PRO A 109 -15.20 3.10 41.18
N THR A 110 -15.08 2.13 40.28
CA THR A 110 -14.04 1.10 40.24
C THR A 110 -12.83 1.47 39.36
N TRP A 111 -12.68 2.75 39.00
CA TRP A 111 -11.63 3.21 38.07
C TRP A 111 -10.20 2.90 38.55
N SER A 112 -9.52 2.01 37.83
CA SER A 112 -8.18 1.51 38.17
C SER A 112 -7.07 1.94 37.20
N ARG A 113 -7.39 2.62 36.08
CA ARG A 113 -6.41 2.99 35.02
C ARG A 113 -5.45 4.15 35.40
N GLY A 114 -5.44 4.57 36.66
CA GLY A 114 -4.53 5.59 37.20
C GLY A 114 -4.90 7.03 36.83
N PRO A 115 -4.13 8.02 37.36
CA PRO A 115 -4.49 9.44 37.29
C PRO A 115 -4.28 10.07 35.90
N LYS A 116 -3.33 9.58 35.09
CA LYS A 116 -3.11 10.09 33.72
C LYS A 116 -4.28 9.79 32.78
N GLU A 117 -4.82 8.57 32.81
CA GLU A 117 -6.03 8.24 32.03
C GLU A 117 -7.28 8.92 32.63
N LEU A 118 -7.31 9.18 33.94
CA LEU A 118 -8.40 9.92 34.59
C LEU A 118 -8.48 11.39 34.13
N SER A 119 -7.33 12.07 33.97
CA SER A 119 -7.30 13.46 33.48
C SER A 119 -7.51 13.56 31.97
N LYS A 120 -7.05 12.56 31.21
CA LYS A 120 -7.27 12.42 29.77
C LYS A 120 -8.76 12.28 29.44
N GLY A 121 -9.43 11.31 30.05
CA GLY A 121 -10.87 11.04 29.85
C GLY A 121 -11.18 9.92 28.85
N ILE A 122 -12.38 9.37 28.95
CA ILE A 122 -12.87 8.23 28.16
C ILE A 122 -14.38 8.30 27.94
N TYR A 123 -14.87 7.68 26.87
CA TYR A 123 -16.29 7.45 26.67
C TYR A 123 -16.82 6.40 27.66
N VAL A 124 -17.77 6.80 28.50
CA VAL A 124 -18.53 5.87 29.36
C VAL A 124 -19.82 5.51 28.63
N THR A 125 -20.11 4.22 28.52
CA THR A 125 -21.40 3.67 28.07
C THR A 125 -22.12 3.06 29.28
N PRO A 126 -23.47 3.05 29.34
CA PRO A 126 -24.15 2.36 30.43
C PRO A 126 -23.79 0.87 30.45
N SER A 127 -23.77 0.24 31.64
CA SER A 127 -23.48 -1.20 31.77
C SER A 127 -24.64 -2.10 31.34
N GLN A 128 -24.36 -3.31 30.85
CA GLN A 128 -25.41 -4.27 30.44
C GLN A 128 -26.40 -4.60 31.57
N CYS A 129 -25.95 -4.57 32.82
CA CYS A 129 -26.79 -4.80 34.00
C CYS A 129 -27.90 -3.75 34.19
N LYS A 130 -27.88 -2.63 33.44
CA LYS A 130 -28.91 -1.58 33.47
C LYS A 130 -30.10 -1.86 32.54
N GLY A 131 -30.05 -2.89 31.70
CA GLY A 131 -31.16 -3.35 30.85
C GLY A 131 -31.03 -3.08 29.35
N LEU A 132 -29.86 -2.68 28.85
CA LEU A 132 -29.62 -2.41 27.43
C LEU A 132 -29.22 -3.65 26.63
N ILE A 133 -29.58 -3.68 25.35
CA ILE A 133 -29.20 -4.78 24.44
C ILE A 133 -27.72 -4.70 24.05
N ALA A 134 -27.02 -5.84 24.17
CA ALA A 134 -25.63 -6.02 23.74
C ALA A 134 -25.49 -5.86 22.21
N GLY A 135 -24.69 -4.88 21.78
CA GLY A 135 -24.40 -4.62 20.36
C GLY A 135 -23.00 -5.10 19.95
N VAL A 136 -22.87 -5.58 18.70
CA VAL A 136 -21.58 -6.08 18.15
C VAL A 136 -20.47 -5.02 18.24
N MET A 137 -20.73 -3.81 17.75
CA MET A 137 -19.80 -2.68 17.85
C MET A 137 -19.52 -2.26 19.31
N ARG A 138 -20.45 -2.52 20.24
CA ARG A 138 -20.25 -2.25 21.68
C ARG A 138 -19.24 -3.21 22.29
N ALA A 139 -19.25 -4.48 21.91
CA ALA A 139 -18.25 -5.46 22.32
C ALA A 139 -16.86 -5.06 21.76
N GLU A 140 -16.79 -4.75 20.47
CA GLU A 140 -15.57 -4.30 19.79
C GLU A 140 -14.95 -3.05 20.44
N LEU A 141 -15.76 -2.03 20.77
CA LEU A 141 -15.29 -0.80 21.41
C LEU A 141 -14.86 -1.00 22.88
N LEU A 142 -15.43 -1.97 23.59
CA LEU A 142 -15.01 -2.36 24.94
C LEU A 142 -13.70 -3.14 24.91
N GLU A 143 -13.55 -4.09 23.97
CA GLU A 143 -12.32 -4.86 23.76
C GLU A 143 -11.15 -3.95 23.36
N LYS A 144 -11.39 -3.00 22.45
CA LYS A 144 -10.44 -1.93 22.09
C LYS A 144 -10.24 -0.88 23.20
N GLY A 145 -10.89 -1.03 24.36
CA GLY A 145 -10.80 -0.13 25.51
C GLY A 145 -11.19 1.32 25.22
N THR A 146 -11.88 1.58 24.11
CA THR A 146 -12.26 2.89 23.57
C THR A 146 -13.47 3.46 24.31
N ILE A 147 -14.35 2.57 24.77
CA ILE A 147 -15.40 2.87 25.75
C ILE A 147 -15.18 2.02 27.01
N VAL A 148 -15.79 2.41 28.13
CA VAL A 148 -15.88 1.61 29.37
C VAL A 148 -17.32 1.56 29.86
N GLU A 149 -17.69 0.49 30.56
CA GLU A 149 -19.00 0.41 31.22
C GLU A 149 -19.03 1.25 32.50
N GLY A 150 -20.13 1.97 32.73
CA GLY A 150 -20.38 2.72 33.95
C GLY A 150 -21.86 2.96 34.22
N THR A 151 -22.15 3.81 35.20
CA THR A 151 -23.49 4.28 35.54
C THR A 151 -23.70 5.69 35.02
N ILE A 152 -24.70 5.87 34.15
CA ILE A 152 -25.09 7.16 33.59
C ILE A 152 -26.57 7.34 33.90
N THR A 153 -26.91 8.31 34.74
CA THR A 153 -28.31 8.63 35.07
C THR A 153 -28.86 9.70 34.13
N LYS A 154 -30.18 9.73 33.94
CA LYS A 154 -30.84 10.76 33.12
C LYS A 154 -30.51 12.18 33.59
N ASP A 155 -30.46 12.40 34.91
CA ASP A 155 -30.18 13.72 35.50
C ASP A 155 -28.71 14.14 35.28
N SER A 156 -27.82 13.17 35.07
CA SER A 156 -26.45 13.43 34.65
C SER A 156 -26.37 13.72 33.16
N VAL A 157 -27.14 13.04 32.29
CA VAL A 157 -27.22 13.39 30.86
C VAL A 157 -27.82 14.79 30.65
N MET A 158 -28.85 15.18 31.40
CA MET A 158 -29.37 16.56 31.39
C MET A 158 -28.30 17.59 31.78
N ARG A 159 -27.41 17.25 32.74
CA ARG A 159 -26.29 18.11 33.16
C ARG A 159 -25.19 18.16 32.10
N TYR A 160 -24.83 17.03 31.51
CA TYR A 160 -23.82 16.95 30.45
C TYR A 160 -24.26 17.69 29.18
N ALA A 161 -25.57 17.73 28.89
CA ALA A 161 -26.13 18.50 27.78
C ALA A 161 -25.96 20.03 27.92
N GLN A 162 -25.71 20.56 29.12
CA GLN A 162 -25.48 22.00 29.35
C GLN A 162 -24.07 22.45 28.94
N ASP A 163 -23.12 21.53 28.78
CA ASP A 163 -21.78 21.80 28.24
C ASP A 163 -21.35 20.66 27.28
N PRO A 164 -21.87 20.66 26.03
CA PRO A 164 -21.61 19.60 25.06
C PRO A 164 -20.19 19.62 24.49
N ASP A 165 -19.45 20.73 24.63
CA ASP A 165 -18.03 20.82 24.27
C ASP A 165 -17.14 20.15 25.33
N TYR A 166 -17.54 20.17 26.61
CA TYR A 166 -16.83 19.49 27.70
C TYR A 166 -17.25 18.01 27.85
N TYR A 167 -18.52 17.69 27.62
CA TYR A 167 -19.09 16.34 27.74
C TYR A 167 -19.68 15.81 26.41
N PRO A 168 -18.88 15.65 25.35
CA PRO A 168 -19.40 15.21 24.06
C PRO A 168 -20.10 13.85 24.13
N MET A 169 -21.31 13.80 23.57
CA MET A 169 -22.17 12.61 23.54
C MET A 169 -22.17 11.96 22.16
N VAL A 170 -22.21 10.63 22.15
CA VAL A 170 -22.19 9.83 20.92
C VAL A 170 -23.22 8.71 20.96
N CYS A 171 -23.77 8.39 19.80
CA CYS A 171 -24.51 7.17 19.56
C CYS A 171 -23.73 6.27 18.60
N PHE A 172 -23.84 4.95 18.76
CA PHE A 172 -23.09 4.00 17.93
C PHE A 172 -23.84 2.70 17.65
N ASN A 173 -23.67 2.18 16.42
CA ASN A 173 -24.09 0.84 16.02
C ASN A 173 -23.31 0.37 14.78
N ALA A 174 -23.29 -0.94 14.54
CA ALA A 174 -22.57 -1.56 13.43
C ALA A 174 -23.06 -1.19 12.00
N VAL A 175 -24.09 -0.33 11.87
CA VAL A 175 -24.64 0.13 10.58
C VAL A 175 -24.20 1.57 10.25
N ARG A 176 -24.01 2.42 11.27
CA ARG A 176 -23.67 3.85 11.13
C ARG A 176 -22.31 4.22 11.73
N GLY A 177 -21.60 3.28 12.32
CA GLY A 177 -20.42 3.57 13.13
C GLY A 177 -20.78 4.33 14.40
N MET A 178 -19.88 5.20 14.87
CA MET A 178 -20.09 6.09 16.00
C MET A 178 -20.27 7.53 15.50
N TYR A 179 -21.33 8.21 15.93
CA TYR A 179 -21.72 9.54 15.44
C TYR A 179 -22.10 10.47 16.61
N PRO A 180 -21.79 11.77 16.52
CA PRO A 180 -22.04 12.73 17.59
C PRO A 180 -23.52 13.09 17.68
N VAL A 181 -24.01 13.25 18.91
CA VAL A 181 -25.39 13.62 19.21
C VAL A 181 -25.45 14.75 20.24
N TYR A 182 -26.54 15.51 20.22
CA TYR A 182 -26.87 16.46 21.30
C TYR A 182 -28.30 16.22 21.78
N LEU A 183 -28.57 16.62 23.03
CA LEU A 183 -29.87 16.46 23.65
C LEU A 183 -30.77 17.67 23.35
N MET A 184 -32.02 17.43 22.94
CA MET A 184 -33.01 18.49 22.77
C MET A 184 -33.70 18.86 24.08
N GLU A 185 -33.80 20.16 24.36
CA GLU A 185 -34.55 20.74 25.48
C GLU A 185 -36.08 20.67 25.26
N ASP A 186 -36.85 20.90 26.32
CA ASP A 186 -38.30 20.82 26.27
C ASP A 186 -38.96 22.03 25.61
N ARG A 187 -39.97 21.72 24.78
CA ARG A 187 -40.53 22.66 23.80
C ARG A 187 -41.36 23.80 24.40
N SER A 188 -41.62 23.76 25.72
CA SER A 188 -42.26 24.84 26.47
C SER A 188 -41.39 26.10 26.57
N GLU A 189 -40.10 25.95 26.86
CA GLU A 189 -39.20 27.09 27.11
C GLU A 189 -38.83 27.83 25.81
N LEU A 190 -38.78 27.10 24.69
CA LEU A 190 -38.61 27.62 23.33
C LEU A 190 -39.74 28.56 22.86
N CYS A 191 -40.92 28.52 23.49
CA CYS A 191 -42.02 29.43 23.18
C CYS A 191 -41.83 30.81 23.81
N ASP A 192 -41.44 30.88 25.09
CA ASP A 192 -41.24 32.15 25.81
C ASP A 192 -39.99 32.91 25.33
N ALA A 193 -38.93 32.18 24.93
CA ALA A 193 -37.77 32.77 24.27
C ALA A 193 -38.13 33.48 22.94
N ARG A 194 -39.14 32.98 22.21
CA ARG A 194 -39.59 33.56 20.93
C ARG A 194 -40.50 34.77 21.10
N THR A 195 -41.44 34.75 22.05
CA THR A 195 -42.37 35.88 22.28
C THR A 195 -41.62 37.14 22.74
N GLY A 196 -40.55 37.00 23.52
CA GLY A 196 -39.69 38.11 23.94
C GLY A 196 -38.93 38.80 22.79
N LEU A 197 -38.67 38.12 21.67
CA LEU A 197 -37.85 38.64 20.58
C LEU A 197 -38.65 39.47 19.56
N PHE A 198 -39.88 39.04 19.23
CA PHE A 198 -40.73 39.72 18.23
C PHE A 198 -41.27 41.10 18.64
N SER A 199 -41.19 41.45 19.93
CA SER A 199 -41.62 42.77 20.42
C SER A 199 -40.63 43.90 20.13
N LYS A 200 -39.33 43.60 19.97
CA LYS A 200 -38.26 44.61 19.84
C LYS A 200 -37.88 45.00 18.40
N VAL A 201 -38.48 44.37 17.39
CA VAL A 201 -38.12 44.55 15.97
C VAL A 201 -39.17 45.38 15.19
N LYS A 202 -40.23 45.87 15.86
CA LYS A 202 -41.34 46.58 15.20
C LYS A 202 -41.17 48.10 15.04
N ASP A 203 -40.27 48.72 15.80
CA ASP A 203 -40.25 50.18 15.99
C ASP A 203 -39.09 50.91 15.26
N SER A 204 -38.45 50.28 14.27
CA SER A 204 -37.36 50.92 13.50
C SER A 204 -37.41 50.68 11.98
N HIS A 205 -37.56 51.79 11.26
CA HIS A 205 -37.46 52.00 9.80
C HIS A 205 -38.64 51.55 8.89
N PRO A 206 -39.31 52.50 8.19
CA PRO A 206 -40.27 52.20 7.14
C PRO A 206 -39.59 51.98 5.78
N ALA A 207 -40.25 51.24 4.88
CA ALA A 207 -39.75 50.92 3.53
C ALA A 207 -40.34 51.82 2.42
N PRO A 208 -39.56 52.12 1.36
CA PRO A 208 -40.07 52.40 0.02
C PRO A 208 -40.05 51.14 -0.88
N PRO A 209 -40.85 51.06 -1.97
CA PRO A 209 -41.17 49.80 -2.62
C PRO A 209 -40.50 49.56 -3.99
N ASN A 210 -40.30 48.28 -4.36
CA ASN A 210 -40.78 47.63 -5.60
C ASN A 210 -39.90 46.44 -6.04
N LEU A 211 -40.44 45.22 -5.95
CA LEU A 211 -40.64 44.30 -7.10
C LEU A 211 -41.19 42.96 -6.59
N SER A 212 -42.28 42.49 -7.20
CA SER A 212 -43.00 41.27 -6.80
C SER A 212 -43.08 40.27 -7.95
N ILE A 213 -42.86 38.99 -7.64
CA ILE A 213 -43.17 37.84 -8.50
C ILE A 213 -43.86 36.78 -7.61
N PRO A 214 -44.98 36.17 -8.05
CA PRO A 214 -45.85 35.36 -7.19
C PRO A 214 -45.48 33.86 -7.17
N ALA A 215 -46.11 33.11 -6.26
CA ALA A 215 -45.97 31.66 -6.10
C ALA A 215 -47.27 30.92 -6.44
N SER A 216 -47.18 29.61 -6.76
CA SER A 216 -48.32 28.69 -6.71
C SER A 216 -47.90 27.22 -6.55
N ASN A 217 -48.49 26.58 -5.53
CA ASN A 217 -48.41 25.18 -5.10
C ASN A 217 -48.57 24.13 -6.22
N PHE A 218 -48.14 22.88 -5.94
CA PHE A 218 -49.01 21.71 -6.10
C PHE A 218 -48.61 20.57 -5.14
N SER A 219 -49.58 19.72 -4.76
CA SER A 219 -49.45 18.56 -3.86
C SER A 219 -49.97 17.29 -4.55
N VAL A 220 -49.54 16.11 -4.10
CA VAL A 220 -49.94 14.80 -4.66
C VAL A 220 -50.28 13.81 -3.55
N ASP A 221 -51.41 13.12 -3.68
CA ASP A 221 -51.90 12.08 -2.78
C ASP A 221 -51.54 10.66 -3.25
N LEU A 222 -51.60 9.70 -2.32
CA LEU A 222 -51.33 8.27 -2.55
C LEU A 222 -52.60 7.46 -2.85
N ARG A 223 -52.50 6.48 -3.77
CA ARG A 223 -53.36 5.27 -3.83
C ARG A 223 -52.59 4.06 -4.35
N ALA A 224 -53.07 2.87 -4.02
CA ALA A 224 -52.60 1.57 -4.51
C ALA A 224 -53.78 0.82 -5.16
N ASP A 225 -53.48 -0.24 -5.94
CA ASP A 225 -54.05 -1.60 -5.79
C ASP A 225 -53.51 -2.58 -6.86
N ASP A 226 -53.80 -3.88 -6.68
CA ASP A 226 -53.21 -5.05 -7.33
C ASP A 226 -53.41 -5.21 -8.85
N SER A 227 -52.46 -5.88 -9.53
CA SER A 227 -52.65 -7.26 -10.08
C SER A 227 -51.56 -7.71 -11.09
N THR A 228 -51.42 -9.03 -11.27
CA THR A 228 -50.57 -9.72 -12.26
C THR A 228 -51.46 -10.62 -13.17
N PRO A 229 -51.00 -11.37 -14.21
CA PRO A 229 -49.62 -11.60 -14.68
C PRO A 229 -49.36 -11.58 -16.23
N GLY A 230 -48.07 -11.42 -16.59
CA GLY A 230 -47.31 -12.10 -17.67
C GLY A 230 -47.79 -12.23 -19.14
N THR A 231 -46.93 -11.86 -20.10
CA THR A 231 -46.61 -12.63 -21.35
C THR A 231 -45.48 -11.98 -22.18
N THR A 232 -44.87 -12.76 -23.08
CA THR A 232 -43.86 -12.38 -24.13
C THR A 232 -44.27 -13.00 -25.48
N PRO A 233 -43.63 -12.72 -26.64
CA PRO A 233 -42.65 -11.68 -27.05
C PRO A 233 -43.35 -10.73 -28.10
N PRO A 234 -42.96 -10.47 -29.38
CA PRO A 234 -41.66 -10.46 -30.10
C PRO A 234 -41.37 -9.27 -31.08
N LEU A 235 -40.07 -9.14 -31.42
CA LEU A 235 -39.46 -8.79 -32.74
C LEU A 235 -39.89 -7.56 -33.59
N THR A 236 -38.98 -6.56 -33.59
CA THR A 236 -38.44 -5.82 -34.78
C THR A 236 -39.40 -4.89 -35.58
N PRO A 237 -39.01 -4.26 -36.72
CA PRO A 237 -38.59 -2.85 -36.72
C PRO A 237 -39.37 -1.98 -37.75
N VAL A 238 -38.97 -0.70 -37.96
CA VAL A 238 -38.78 -0.02 -39.29
C VAL A 238 -38.67 1.52 -39.18
N SER A 239 -37.48 2.05 -39.54
CA SER A 239 -37.11 3.27 -40.29
C SER A 239 -37.85 4.64 -40.24
N SER A 240 -37.16 5.64 -40.84
CA SER A 240 -37.67 6.86 -41.51
C SER A 240 -37.87 8.13 -40.63
N ILE A 241 -37.65 9.37 -41.13
CA ILE A 241 -36.99 9.85 -42.36
C ILE A 241 -36.42 11.29 -42.15
N ARG A 242 -35.47 11.75 -42.99
CA ARG A 242 -34.93 13.13 -43.02
C ARG A 242 -35.86 14.12 -43.74
N PRO A 243 -35.75 15.44 -43.46
CA PRO A 243 -35.89 16.47 -44.50
C PRO A 243 -34.54 17.03 -44.99
N SER A 244 -34.57 17.57 -46.21
CA SER A 244 -33.54 18.43 -46.83
C SER A 244 -34.19 19.78 -47.20
N GLY A 245 -33.51 20.88 -47.55
CA GLY A 245 -32.08 21.19 -47.69
C GLY A 245 -31.87 22.41 -48.61
N SER A 246 -30.62 22.67 -49.08
CA SER A 246 -30.26 23.61 -50.19
C SER A 246 -30.32 25.13 -49.87
N SER A 247 -29.60 26.08 -50.53
CA SER A 247 -28.57 26.01 -51.59
C SER A 247 -27.72 27.32 -51.73
N ARG A 248 -26.53 27.22 -52.39
CA ARG A 248 -25.77 28.25 -53.16
C ARG A 248 -25.03 29.42 -52.43
N ALA A 249 -23.95 30.03 -52.96
CA ALA A 249 -22.90 29.59 -53.93
C ALA A 249 -21.74 30.62 -54.12
N HIS A 250 -20.53 30.15 -54.49
CA HIS A 250 -19.33 30.87 -55.04
C HIS A 250 -18.67 31.98 -54.17
N SER A 251 -17.35 32.24 -54.20
CA SER A 251 -16.31 32.02 -55.23
C SER A 251 -14.92 31.64 -54.71
N GLU A 252 -14.04 31.20 -55.61
CA GLU A 252 -12.66 30.72 -55.41
C GLU A 252 -11.64 31.85 -55.11
N THR A 253 -10.56 31.53 -54.36
CA THR A 253 -9.16 31.45 -54.88
C THR A 253 -8.20 30.86 -53.84
N ASP A 254 -7.22 30.10 -54.35
CA ASP A 254 -5.94 29.65 -53.76
C ASP A 254 -5.93 28.81 -52.46
N ALA A 255 -5.02 27.83 -52.44
CA ALA A 255 -4.93 26.79 -51.42
C ALA A 255 -3.49 26.57 -50.93
N ILE A 256 -3.35 26.23 -49.65
CA ILE A 256 -2.16 25.62 -49.04
C ILE A 256 -2.64 24.37 -48.30
N PRO A 257 -1.97 23.20 -48.39
CA PRO A 257 -2.48 21.97 -47.79
C PRO A 257 -2.53 21.99 -46.26
N GLU A 258 -3.71 21.74 -45.68
CA GLU A 258 -3.86 21.41 -44.26
C GLU A 258 -3.35 19.99 -43.98
N SER A 259 -2.04 19.84 -43.77
CA SER A 259 -1.42 18.58 -43.33
C SER A 259 -0.29 18.76 -42.32
N LEU A 260 -0.19 19.92 -41.68
CA LEU A 260 0.87 20.28 -40.71
C LEU A 260 0.34 21.04 -39.47
N LEU A 261 -0.95 20.91 -39.16
CA LEU A 261 -1.46 21.25 -37.82
C LEU A 261 -1.26 20.02 -36.91
N PRO A 262 -0.54 20.15 -35.77
CA PRO A 262 -0.37 19.04 -34.84
C PRO A 262 -1.71 18.63 -34.22
N LEU A 263 -1.87 17.34 -33.95
CA LEU A 263 -3.05 16.75 -33.33
C LEU A 263 -3.21 17.25 -31.88
N ALA A 264 -3.84 18.40 -31.72
CA ALA A 264 -4.33 18.91 -30.45
C ALA A 264 -5.54 18.07 -30.00
N ASP A 265 -5.25 16.96 -29.32
CA ASP A 265 -6.25 16.06 -28.77
C ASP A 265 -7.27 16.84 -27.90
N PRO A 266 -8.58 16.81 -28.21
CA PRO A 266 -9.58 17.69 -27.61
C PRO A 266 -9.95 17.24 -26.19
N THR A 267 -9.00 17.42 -25.26
CA THR A 267 -9.21 17.28 -23.83
C THR A 267 -10.49 18.01 -23.39
N PRO A 268 -11.41 17.35 -22.65
CA PRO A 268 -12.65 17.99 -22.22
C PRO A 268 -12.36 19.27 -21.43
N ARG A 269 -13.09 20.35 -21.71
CA ARG A 269 -12.98 21.60 -20.94
C ARG A 269 -13.34 21.32 -19.49
N THR A 270 -12.34 21.27 -18.62
CA THR A 270 -12.51 20.99 -17.19
C THR A 270 -13.30 22.11 -16.52
N PRO A 271 -14.14 21.82 -15.49
CA PRO A 271 -14.98 22.86 -14.87
C PRO A 271 -14.19 23.91 -14.06
N PHE A 272 -12.91 23.68 -13.80
CA PHE A 272 -12.05 24.56 -13.00
C PHE A 272 -10.65 24.70 -13.63
N PRO A 273 -10.05 25.91 -13.63
CA PRO A 273 -8.69 26.13 -14.11
C PRO A 273 -7.66 25.69 -13.04
N TRP A 274 -7.20 24.44 -13.17
CA TRP A 274 -6.23 23.77 -12.29
C TRP A 274 -4.91 24.53 -12.14
N ARG A 275 -4.33 24.44 -10.93
CA ARG A 275 -3.10 25.14 -10.52
C ARG A 275 -1.88 24.44 -11.08
N ARG A 276 -1.00 25.17 -11.77
CA ARG A 276 0.27 24.66 -12.31
C ARG A 276 1.33 24.66 -11.22
N GLY A 277 2.16 23.63 -11.10
CA GLY A 277 3.20 23.63 -10.09
C GLY A 277 4.31 22.60 -10.29
N ALA A 278 5.38 22.79 -9.52
CA ALA A 278 6.49 21.85 -9.44
C ALA A 278 6.62 21.30 -8.02
N ILE A 279 6.94 20.01 -7.92
CA ILE A 279 7.56 19.44 -6.72
C ILE A 279 9.04 19.29 -7.03
N ILE A 280 9.90 19.91 -6.23
CA ILE A 280 11.34 19.70 -6.28
C ILE A 280 11.65 18.53 -5.35
N ASP A 281 12.13 17.43 -5.92
CA ASP A 281 12.50 16.20 -5.25
C ASP A 281 13.97 16.26 -4.80
N CYS A 282 14.18 16.41 -3.50
CA CYS A 282 15.49 16.32 -2.85
C CYS A 282 15.86 14.84 -2.58
N TYR A 283 15.63 13.95 -3.56
CA TYR A 283 15.91 12.51 -3.51
C TYR A 283 15.25 11.77 -2.33
N ASP A 284 14.02 12.12 -1.97
CA ASP A 284 13.31 11.45 -0.86
C ASP A 284 12.44 10.28 -1.32
N SER A 285 12.43 9.21 -0.53
CA SER A 285 11.61 8.03 -0.81
C SER A 285 10.11 8.20 -0.57
N TYR A 286 9.66 9.37 -0.12
CA TYR A 286 8.26 9.68 0.11
C TYR A 286 7.73 10.80 -0.80
N THR A 287 8.55 11.45 -1.63
CA THR A 287 8.16 12.62 -2.46
C THR A 287 6.88 12.36 -3.26
N ASN A 288 6.75 11.19 -3.92
CA ASN A 288 5.57 10.88 -4.73
C ASN A 288 4.26 10.79 -3.92
N ASN A 289 4.33 10.49 -2.61
CA ASN A 289 3.15 10.47 -1.73
C ASN A 289 2.47 11.85 -1.63
N LEU A 290 3.20 12.95 -1.90
CA LEU A 290 2.65 14.31 -1.94
C LEU A 290 1.58 14.47 -3.02
N LEU A 291 1.67 13.72 -4.13
CA LEU A 291 0.65 13.73 -5.19
C LEU A 291 -0.72 13.31 -4.67
N GLN A 292 -0.76 12.38 -3.72
CA GLN A 292 -2.01 11.95 -3.09
C GLN A 292 -2.60 12.97 -2.12
N LEU A 293 -1.93 14.10 -1.85
CA LEU A 293 -2.47 15.19 -1.02
C LEU A 293 -3.28 16.22 -1.81
N PHE A 294 -3.19 16.21 -3.15
CA PHE A 294 -3.98 17.08 -4.01
C PHE A 294 -5.47 16.66 -4.04
N GLU A 295 -6.33 17.59 -4.46
CA GLU A 295 -7.76 17.31 -4.65
C GLU A 295 -7.97 16.42 -5.88
N GLN A 296 -8.64 15.29 -5.68
CA GLN A 296 -9.05 14.33 -6.73
C GLN A 296 -10.58 14.27 -6.74
N ASP A 297 -11.23 14.14 -7.91
CA ASP A 297 -12.68 13.88 -7.97
C ASP A 297 -12.94 12.38 -7.74
N PRO A 298 -13.59 11.97 -6.62
CA PRO A 298 -13.88 10.56 -6.36
C PRO A 298 -14.85 9.93 -7.36
N LYS A 299 -15.51 10.73 -8.21
CA LYS A 299 -16.41 10.25 -9.27
C LYS A 299 -15.72 10.10 -10.62
N ALA A 300 -14.51 10.65 -10.77
CA ALA A 300 -13.76 10.67 -12.02
C ALA A 300 -12.24 10.52 -11.77
N PRO A 301 -11.80 9.38 -11.19
CA PRO A 301 -10.40 9.14 -10.79
C PRO A 301 -9.42 9.25 -11.97
N ALA A 302 -9.66 8.54 -13.08
CA ALA A 302 -8.77 8.55 -14.24
C ALA A 302 -8.58 9.95 -14.86
N SER A 303 -9.64 10.78 -14.91
CA SER A 303 -9.49 12.18 -15.35
C SER A 303 -8.80 13.06 -14.30
N SER A 304 -8.87 12.72 -13.02
CA SER A 304 -8.12 13.42 -11.96
C SER A 304 -6.62 13.15 -12.10
N ASP A 305 -6.23 11.90 -12.32
CA ASP A 305 -4.83 11.51 -12.55
C ASP A 305 -4.26 12.14 -13.82
N ALA A 306 -5.00 12.09 -14.94
CA ALA A 306 -4.61 12.75 -16.18
C ALA A 306 -4.53 14.28 -16.04
N THR A 307 -5.41 14.90 -15.24
CA THR A 307 -5.35 16.36 -15.00
C THR A 307 -4.19 16.73 -14.07
N LEU A 308 -3.87 15.91 -13.06
CA LEU A 308 -2.73 16.12 -12.17
C LEU A 308 -1.41 16.07 -12.96
N ALA A 309 -1.19 15.01 -13.75
CA ALA A 309 -0.01 14.87 -14.62
C ALA A 309 0.09 15.95 -15.73
N ALA A 310 -1.03 16.62 -16.04
CA ALA A 310 -1.06 17.74 -16.97
C ALA A 310 -0.68 19.10 -16.33
N HIS A 311 -0.71 19.25 -15.00
CA HIS A 311 -0.51 20.53 -14.30
C HIS A 311 0.58 20.51 -13.22
N VAL A 312 0.92 19.35 -12.65
CA VAL A 312 1.98 19.19 -11.65
C VAL A 312 3.09 18.31 -12.22
N ALA A 313 4.33 18.80 -12.14
CA ALA A 313 5.53 18.05 -12.52
C ALA A 313 6.43 17.84 -11.30
N VAL A 314 7.21 16.76 -11.32
CA VAL A 314 8.24 16.45 -10.30
C VAL A 314 9.61 16.50 -10.97
N PHE A 315 10.53 17.28 -10.42
CA PHE A 315 11.91 17.42 -10.92
C PHE A 315 12.88 17.15 -9.78
N ARG A 316 14.03 16.50 -10.03
CA ARG A 316 15.06 16.38 -8.98
C ARG A 316 15.78 17.69 -8.74
N ALA A 317 16.27 17.88 -7.52
CA ALA A 317 16.98 19.08 -7.07
C ALA A 317 18.18 19.47 -7.96
N ASP A 318 18.80 18.51 -8.65
CA ASP A 318 19.98 18.65 -9.52
C ASP A 318 19.68 18.48 -11.02
N GLN A 319 18.46 18.07 -11.39
CA GLN A 319 18.11 17.65 -12.76
C GLN A 319 18.20 18.78 -13.80
N ILE A 320 17.92 20.02 -13.38
CA ILE A 320 17.81 21.19 -14.25
C ILE A 320 18.68 22.29 -13.65
N SER A 321 19.48 22.99 -14.47
CA SER A 321 20.31 24.09 -13.95
C SER A 321 19.46 25.28 -13.51
N TRP A 322 19.83 25.99 -12.44
CA TRP A 322 19.08 27.16 -11.96
C TRP A 322 18.80 28.23 -13.04
N PRO A 323 19.75 28.62 -13.92
CA PRO A 323 19.46 29.59 -14.99
C PRO A 323 18.37 29.11 -15.96
N GLU A 324 18.32 27.81 -16.23
CA GLU A 324 17.32 27.16 -17.08
C GLU A 324 15.96 27.03 -16.37
N PHE A 325 15.96 26.57 -15.11
CA PHE A 325 14.75 26.52 -14.29
C PHE A 325 14.11 27.90 -14.16
N ARG A 326 14.90 28.94 -13.87
CA ARG A 326 14.45 30.35 -13.76
C ARG A 326 13.86 30.89 -15.05
N SER A 327 14.38 30.51 -16.22
CA SER A 327 14.02 31.11 -17.52
C SER A 327 12.95 30.33 -18.29
N GLN A 328 12.97 29.00 -18.21
CA GLN A 328 12.05 28.13 -18.97
C GLN A 328 10.93 27.56 -18.10
N ILE A 329 11.25 27.08 -16.88
CA ILE A 329 10.31 26.33 -16.06
C ILE A 329 9.45 27.25 -15.19
N LEU A 330 10.09 28.08 -14.36
CA LEU A 330 9.46 28.91 -13.33
C LEU A 330 8.33 29.85 -13.85
N PRO A 331 8.43 30.50 -15.04
CA PRO A 331 7.33 31.31 -15.58
C PRO A 331 6.04 30.52 -15.88
N ASN A 332 6.14 29.19 -15.95
CA ASN A 332 5.02 28.28 -16.17
C ASN A 332 4.39 27.73 -14.88
N LEU A 333 4.89 28.12 -13.71
CA LEU A 333 4.41 27.64 -12.41
C LEU A 333 3.52 28.67 -11.71
N ASP A 334 2.55 28.18 -10.95
CA ASP A 334 1.76 28.99 -10.01
C ASP A 334 2.21 28.75 -8.55
N PHE A 335 2.89 27.63 -8.26
CA PHE A 335 3.44 27.29 -6.95
C PHE A 335 4.63 26.33 -7.07
N VAL A 336 5.43 26.23 -5.99
CA VAL A 336 6.46 25.20 -5.81
C VAL A 336 6.27 24.50 -4.47
N ILE A 337 6.48 23.18 -4.44
CA ILE A 337 6.66 22.40 -3.21
C ILE A 337 8.12 21.94 -3.17
N LEU A 338 8.78 22.13 -2.04
CA LEU A 338 10.09 21.52 -1.77
C LEU A 338 9.85 20.28 -0.90
N SER A 339 10.24 19.12 -1.39
CA SER A 339 10.02 17.84 -0.72
C SER A 339 10.81 17.73 0.60
N PRO A 340 10.55 16.67 1.38
CA PRO A 340 11.57 16.10 2.27
C PRO A 340 12.84 15.70 1.52
N GLY A 341 13.84 15.20 2.26
CA GLY A 341 15.07 14.64 1.68
C GLY A 341 16.05 14.21 2.77
N PRO A 342 17.04 13.37 2.43
CA PRO A 342 18.19 13.11 3.29
C PRO A 342 19.17 14.30 3.24
N GLY A 343 20.12 14.31 4.18
CA GLY A 343 21.21 15.29 4.21
C GLY A 343 20.85 16.56 5.00
N SER A 344 21.39 17.71 4.57
CA SER A 344 21.38 18.94 5.37
C SER A 344 21.19 20.20 4.53
N PRO A 345 20.38 21.19 4.97
CA PRO A 345 20.22 22.47 4.28
C PRO A 345 21.47 23.35 4.30
N HIS A 346 22.51 22.94 5.03
CA HIS A 346 23.83 23.58 5.01
C HIS A 346 24.74 23.03 3.90
N VAL A 347 24.29 22.01 3.16
CA VAL A 347 24.97 21.41 2.01
C VAL A 347 24.15 21.74 0.74
N PRO A 348 24.64 22.62 -0.17
CA PRO A 348 23.84 23.12 -1.29
C PRO A 348 23.34 22.04 -2.27
N SER A 349 24.06 20.93 -2.44
CA SER A 349 23.64 19.80 -3.30
C SER A 349 22.36 19.14 -2.83
N ASP A 350 22.08 19.16 -1.53
CA ASP A 350 20.99 18.40 -0.91
C ASP A 350 19.63 19.11 -1.13
N ILE A 351 19.65 20.40 -1.47
CA ILE A 351 18.46 21.22 -1.79
C ILE A 351 18.44 21.63 -3.27
N GLY A 352 19.62 21.73 -3.91
CA GLY A 352 19.79 22.12 -5.31
C GLY A 352 19.00 23.36 -5.71
N ILE A 353 18.27 23.29 -6.83
CA ILE A 353 17.45 24.40 -7.35
C ILE A 353 16.35 24.88 -6.38
N GLY A 354 15.96 24.08 -5.37
CA GLY A 354 15.09 24.53 -4.30
C GLY A 354 15.75 25.59 -3.42
N GLY A 355 17.07 25.48 -3.20
CA GLY A 355 17.88 26.44 -2.47
C GLY A 355 18.10 27.71 -3.28
N ASP A 356 18.45 27.58 -4.56
CA ASP A 356 18.58 28.73 -5.48
C ASP A 356 17.27 29.52 -5.60
N LEU A 357 16.12 28.84 -5.66
CA LEU A 357 14.80 29.46 -5.66
C LEU A 357 14.55 30.26 -4.38
N LEU A 358 14.79 29.67 -3.19
CA LEU A 358 14.63 30.37 -1.91
C LEU A 358 15.58 31.57 -1.79
N LEU A 359 16.82 31.44 -2.24
CA LEU A 359 17.79 32.54 -2.29
C LEU A 359 17.34 33.68 -3.22
N ALA A 360 16.81 33.36 -4.40
CA ALA A 360 16.32 34.34 -5.36
C ALA A 360 14.98 35.01 -4.95
N LEU A 361 14.20 34.36 -4.07
CA LEU A 361 12.98 34.94 -3.48
C LEU A 361 13.27 35.87 -2.30
N THR A 362 14.38 35.65 -1.59
CA THR A 362 14.69 36.33 -0.33
C THR A 362 15.77 37.42 -0.45
N MET A 363 16.75 37.25 -1.35
CA MET A 363 17.80 38.26 -1.60
C MET A 363 17.38 39.25 -2.71
N LYS A 364 17.43 40.55 -2.38
CA LYS A 364 16.95 41.65 -3.24
C LYS A 364 17.75 41.78 -4.54
N GLU A 365 19.01 41.38 -4.49
CA GLU A 365 20.00 41.45 -5.57
C GLU A 365 19.76 40.37 -6.64
N LEU A 366 19.07 39.29 -6.30
CA LEU A 366 18.73 38.18 -7.22
C LEU A 366 17.26 38.19 -7.66
N ALA A 367 16.46 39.11 -7.12
CA ALA A 367 15.01 39.10 -7.09
C ALA A 367 14.31 38.58 -8.38
N ILE A 368 13.41 37.64 -8.16
CA ILE A 368 12.42 37.16 -9.14
C ILE A 368 11.02 37.65 -8.75
N GLN A 369 10.03 37.46 -9.62
CA GLN A 369 8.63 37.61 -9.21
C GLN A 369 8.33 36.60 -8.08
N PRO A 370 7.79 37.03 -6.93
CA PRO A 370 7.48 36.10 -5.85
C PRO A 370 6.51 35.00 -6.30
N ILE A 371 6.72 33.79 -5.80
CA ILE A 371 5.86 32.63 -6.03
C ILE A 371 5.58 31.93 -4.69
N PRO A 372 4.38 31.38 -4.45
CA PRO A 372 4.11 30.57 -3.28
C PRO A 372 5.01 29.33 -3.21
N VAL A 373 5.62 29.10 -2.04
CA VAL A 373 6.47 27.93 -1.77
C VAL A 373 6.02 27.23 -0.49
N PHE A 374 5.91 25.90 -0.53
CA PHE A 374 5.68 25.06 0.64
C PHE A 374 6.81 24.04 0.82
N GLY A 375 7.62 24.21 1.85
CA GLY A 375 8.73 23.31 2.19
C GLY A 375 8.36 22.27 3.24
N ILE A 376 8.76 21.01 3.06
CA ILE A 376 8.41 19.91 3.96
C ILE A 376 9.70 19.24 4.45
N CYS A 377 9.82 18.98 5.76
CA CYS A 377 11.01 18.43 6.40
C CYS A 377 12.29 19.19 5.98
N LEU A 378 13.14 18.61 5.13
CA LEU A 378 14.33 19.27 4.58
C LEU A 378 14.01 20.62 3.90
N GLY A 379 12.91 20.73 3.15
CA GLY A 379 12.45 21.99 2.57
C GLY A 379 12.02 23.06 3.59
N HIS A 380 11.52 22.65 4.76
CA HIS A 380 11.23 23.57 5.89
C HIS A 380 12.53 24.04 6.56
N GLN A 381 13.49 23.12 6.75
CA GLN A 381 14.80 23.41 7.32
C GLN A 381 15.61 24.35 6.41
N ALA A 382 15.53 24.19 5.08
CA ALA A 382 16.13 25.09 4.11
C ALA A 382 15.55 26.51 4.16
N LEU A 383 14.22 26.65 4.28
CA LEU A 383 13.56 27.95 4.46
C LEU A 383 14.07 28.69 5.70
N ALA A 384 14.29 27.98 6.81
CA ALA A 384 14.87 28.57 8.02
C ALA A 384 16.36 28.92 7.86
N ALA A 385 17.15 27.98 7.31
CA ALA A 385 18.61 28.10 7.20
C ALA A 385 19.04 29.26 6.28
N LEU A 386 18.40 29.39 5.11
CA LEU A 386 18.75 30.42 4.11
C LEU A 386 18.37 31.84 4.56
N LEU A 387 17.43 31.97 5.51
CA LEU A 387 17.09 33.24 6.16
C LEU A 387 17.92 33.52 7.43
N GLY A 388 18.89 32.66 7.77
CA GLY A 388 19.84 32.86 8.88
C GLY A 388 19.53 32.10 10.18
N GLY A 389 18.47 31.30 10.21
CA GLY A 389 18.23 30.35 11.31
C GLY A 389 19.28 29.22 11.30
N LYS A 390 19.48 28.58 12.46
CA LYS A 390 20.33 27.38 12.56
C LYS A 390 19.49 26.12 12.54
N VAL A 391 20.01 25.10 11.86
CA VAL A 391 19.47 23.75 11.90
C VAL A 391 20.43 22.90 12.74
N VAL A 392 19.87 22.17 13.69
CA VAL A 392 20.61 21.48 14.77
C VAL A 392 20.08 20.06 14.93
N SER A 393 20.87 19.17 15.54
CA SER A 393 20.41 17.82 15.89
C SER A 393 19.25 17.90 16.88
N THR A 394 18.20 17.11 16.62
CA THR A 394 17.04 16.92 17.51
C THR A 394 17.48 16.33 18.85
N GLY A 395 16.82 16.74 19.95
CA GLY A 395 17.11 16.18 21.27
C GLY A 395 16.85 14.66 21.36
N GLU A 396 15.88 14.17 20.59
CA GLU A 396 15.58 12.76 20.40
C GLU A 396 15.28 12.51 18.90
N LEU A 397 15.99 11.58 18.25
CA LEU A 397 15.85 11.37 16.80
C LEU A 397 14.54 10.65 16.46
N VAL A 398 13.74 11.25 15.55
CA VAL A 398 12.37 10.81 15.28
C VAL A 398 12.23 10.25 13.85
N HIS A 399 12.40 8.94 13.71
CA HIS A 399 12.20 8.19 12.47
C HIS A 399 10.97 7.29 12.54
N GLY A 400 9.99 7.51 11.65
CA GLY A 400 8.77 6.69 11.53
C GLY A 400 7.82 6.77 12.72
N ARG A 401 7.97 7.77 13.60
CA ARG A 401 7.18 7.92 14.83
C ARG A 401 6.24 9.11 14.78
N THR A 402 5.07 8.93 15.40
CA THR A 402 4.03 9.96 15.56
C THR A 402 4.38 10.91 16.71
N VAL A 403 4.42 12.21 16.43
CA VAL A 403 4.58 13.28 17.42
C VAL A 403 3.33 14.15 17.54
N PRO A 404 3.09 14.79 18.69
CA PRO A 404 2.08 15.82 18.83
C PRO A 404 2.53 17.14 18.17
N ILE A 405 1.60 17.82 17.49
CA ILE A 405 1.81 19.13 16.85
C ILE A 405 0.74 20.10 17.37
N GLN A 406 1.17 21.16 18.04
CA GLN A 406 0.33 22.27 18.48
C GLN A 406 0.48 23.43 17.49
N HIS A 407 -0.62 23.90 16.90
CA HIS A 407 -0.60 24.89 15.82
C HIS A 407 -1.44 26.15 16.13
N THR A 408 -1.21 27.20 15.36
CA THR A 408 -1.94 28.48 15.38
C THR A 408 -3.35 28.42 14.78
N GLY A 409 -3.59 27.51 13.82
CA GLY A 409 -4.87 27.43 13.10
C GLY A 409 -5.02 28.47 11.97
N THR A 410 -3.92 29.14 11.61
CA THR A 410 -3.83 30.15 10.55
C THR A 410 -2.95 29.66 9.40
N GLY A 411 -2.93 30.40 8.28
CA GLY A 411 -2.18 30.01 7.08
C GLY A 411 -2.57 28.61 6.59
N ILE A 412 -1.58 27.73 6.39
CA ILE A 412 -1.80 26.34 6.01
C ILE A 412 -2.63 25.54 7.04
N PHE A 413 -2.70 25.95 8.31
CA PHE A 413 -3.51 25.29 9.35
C PHE A 413 -4.97 25.79 9.42
N LYS A 414 -5.41 26.64 8.49
CA LYS A 414 -6.78 27.18 8.38
C LYS A 414 -7.85 26.07 8.50
N GLY A 415 -8.87 26.29 9.32
CA GLY A 415 -9.95 25.32 9.53
C GLY A 415 -9.64 24.16 10.49
N LEU A 416 -8.37 23.93 10.85
CA LEU A 416 -8.02 23.08 11.99
C LEU A 416 -8.14 23.91 13.28
N SER A 417 -8.83 23.36 14.29
CA SER A 417 -9.02 24.07 15.56
C SER A 417 -7.72 24.11 16.36
N PRO A 418 -7.16 25.28 16.71
CA PRO A 418 -5.91 25.38 17.47
C PRO A 418 -6.03 24.88 18.92
N LYS A 419 -7.23 24.50 19.38
CA LYS A 419 -7.42 23.75 20.64
C LYS A 419 -7.14 22.24 20.50
N ARG A 420 -6.87 21.74 19.29
CA ARG A 420 -6.58 20.33 19.02
C ARG A 420 -5.09 20.17 18.68
N VAL A 421 -4.45 19.23 19.35
CA VAL A 421 -3.14 18.72 18.95
C VAL A 421 -3.34 17.78 17.76
N LEU A 422 -2.57 17.97 16.69
CA LEU A 422 -2.50 17.03 15.57
C LEU A 422 -1.44 15.97 15.87
N HIS A 423 -1.60 14.78 15.29
CA HIS A 423 -0.63 13.70 15.41
C HIS A 423 -0.04 13.40 14.03
N MET A 424 1.26 13.71 13.85
CA MET A 424 1.95 13.67 12.55
C MET A 424 3.24 12.87 12.64
N ILE A 425 3.67 12.26 11.54
CA ILE A 425 4.93 11.51 11.46
C ILE A 425 6.13 12.42 11.19
N ARG A 426 7.28 12.08 11.78
CA ARG A 426 8.59 12.60 11.41
C ARG A 426 9.51 11.48 10.92
N TYR A 427 10.39 11.84 9.98
CA TYR A 427 11.56 11.05 9.58
C TYR A 427 12.77 12.00 9.60
N ASN A 428 13.14 12.54 10.76
CA ASN A 428 14.26 13.49 10.85
C ASN A 428 15.09 13.44 12.14
N SER A 429 16.39 13.67 11.93
CA SER A 429 17.46 13.85 12.93
C SER A 429 17.77 15.32 13.21
N LEU A 430 17.24 16.23 12.39
CA LEU A 430 17.54 17.66 12.41
C LEU A 430 16.26 18.49 12.63
N THR A 431 16.38 19.63 13.31
CA THR A 431 15.30 20.58 13.59
C THR A 431 15.81 22.02 13.58
N VAL A 432 14.91 23.01 13.54
CA VAL A 432 15.27 24.43 13.53
C VAL A 432 15.37 24.94 14.98
N ASP A 433 16.50 25.57 15.33
CA ASP A 433 16.70 26.18 16.66
C ASP A 433 15.85 27.47 16.78
N PRO A 434 14.79 27.49 17.62
CA PRO A 434 13.90 28.64 17.73
C PRO A 434 14.58 29.89 18.30
N ALA A 435 15.71 29.75 19.03
CA ALA A 435 16.46 30.89 19.56
C ALA A 435 17.28 31.62 18.47
N THR A 436 17.34 31.06 17.26
CA THR A 436 18.11 31.61 16.12
C THR A 436 17.22 32.08 14.96
N LEU A 437 15.90 31.93 15.06
CA LEU A 437 15.00 32.29 13.98
C LEU A 437 15.06 33.80 13.66
N PRO A 438 15.15 34.17 12.37
CA PRO A 438 15.14 35.57 11.93
C PRO A 438 13.77 36.21 12.15
N SER A 439 13.75 37.54 12.26
CA SER A 439 12.54 38.32 12.57
C SER A 439 11.46 38.23 11.49
N GLU A 440 11.84 37.82 10.30
CA GLU A 440 11.07 37.69 9.06
C GLU A 440 10.17 36.44 9.04
N LEU A 441 10.45 35.45 9.90
CA LEU A 441 9.65 34.24 10.07
C LEU A 441 8.76 34.33 11.32
N ASP A 442 7.59 33.69 11.26
CA ASP A 442 6.75 33.36 12.41
C ASP A 442 6.62 31.84 12.57
N ILE A 443 6.64 31.38 13.82
CA ILE A 443 6.37 29.98 14.17
C ILE A 443 4.86 29.75 14.12
N THR A 444 4.40 28.90 13.20
CA THR A 444 2.98 28.57 13.01
C THR A 444 2.56 27.26 13.70
N ALA A 445 3.52 26.40 14.05
CA ALA A 445 3.33 25.22 14.89
C ALA A 445 4.61 24.81 15.63
N ILE A 446 4.43 24.14 16.78
CA ILE A 446 5.49 23.53 17.61
C ILE A 446 5.11 22.11 18.03
N ASN A 447 6.07 21.31 18.47
CA ASN A 447 5.79 20.17 19.33
C ASN A 447 5.56 20.71 20.77
N PRO A 448 4.40 20.44 21.42
CA PRO A 448 4.10 20.95 22.76
C PRO A 448 4.87 20.24 23.89
N GLU A 449 5.60 19.16 23.62
CA GLU A 449 6.32 18.39 24.65
C GLU A 449 7.77 18.87 24.87
N ASP A 450 8.45 19.33 23.82
CA ASP A 450 9.85 19.79 23.82
C ASP A 450 10.04 21.25 23.36
N GLY A 451 9.06 21.82 22.64
CA GLY A 451 9.13 23.14 22.03
C GLY A 451 9.80 23.20 20.65
N GLU A 452 10.13 22.06 20.02
CA GLU A 452 10.73 22.02 18.69
C GLU A 452 9.81 22.68 17.63
N VAL A 453 10.41 23.39 16.69
CA VAL A 453 9.70 24.10 15.62
C VAL A 453 9.09 23.09 14.64
N MET A 454 7.76 23.15 14.46
CA MET A 454 7.02 22.22 13.60
C MET A 454 6.38 22.87 12.37
N GLY A 455 6.22 24.20 12.38
CA GLY A 455 5.66 24.96 11.28
C GLY A 455 6.21 26.38 11.25
N LEU A 456 6.54 26.88 10.06
CA LEU A 456 7.06 28.22 9.80
C LEU A 456 6.25 28.90 8.69
N GLN A 457 6.17 30.23 8.76
CA GLN A 457 5.65 31.09 7.70
C GLN A 457 6.47 32.38 7.62
N HIS A 458 6.73 32.87 6.41
CA HIS A 458 7.33 34.18 6.19
C HIS A 458 6.29 35.30 6.24
N LYS A 459 6.65 36.45 6.84
CA LYS A 459 5.71 37.56 7.13
C LYS A 459 5.14 38.27 5.91
N THR A 460 5.96 38.49 4.87
CA THR A 460 5.57 39.22 3.65
C THR A 460 5.54 38.37 2.38
N LEU A 461 6.46 37.42 2.22
CA LEU A 461 6.51 36.48 1.10
C LEU A 461 5.59 35.27 1.35
N PRO A 462 4.99 34.66 0.31
CA PRO A 462 4.10 33.48 0.44
C PRO A 462 4.88 32.17 0.67
N LEU A 463 5.81 32.17 1.63
CA LEU A 463 6.66 31.02 1.96
C LEU A 463 6.15 30.37 3.25
N HIS A 464 5.90 29.07 3.20
CA HIS A 464 5.44 28.26 4.32
C HIS A 464 6.27 26.98 4.41
N GLY A 465 6.29 26.33 5.58
CA GLY A 465 6.80 24.97 5.65
C GLY A 465 6.52 24.24 6.96
N VAL A 466 6.62 22.92 6.94
CA VAL A 466 6.40 22.04 8.11
C VAL A 466 7.55 21.04 8.30
N GLN A 467 7.92 20.77 9.56
CA GLN A 467 9.00 19.85 9.93
C GLN A 467 8.56 18.36 9.90
N PHE A 468 7.25 18.12 9.92
CA PHE A 468 6.62 16.80 9.85
C PHE A 468 6.16 16.45 8.45
N HIS A 469 5.81 15.19 8.23
CA HIS A 469 5.48 14.61 6.92
C HIS A 469 3.95 14.45 6.76
N PRO A 470 3.24 15.40 6.12
CA PRO A 470 1.80 15.29 5.88
C PRO A 470 1.41 14.14 4.94
N GLU A 471 2.35 13.65 4.14
CA GLU A 471 2.15 12.64 3.09
C GLU A 471 2.14 11.19 3.60
N SER A 472 2.73 10.93 4.77
CA SER A 472 2.75 9.60 5.40
C SER A 472 1.35 9.05 5.66
N ILE A 473 1.15 7.76 5.41
CA ILE A 473 -0.15 7.10 5.56
C ILE A 473 -0.68 7.17 6.99
N SER A 474 0.22 7.25 7.99
CA SER A 474 -0.16 7.42 9.39
C SER A 474 -0.61 8.86 9.69
N SER A 475 0.10 9.90 9.22
CA SER A 475 -0.31 11.32 9.35
C SER A 475 -1.71 11.56 8.77
N ARG A 476 -2.04 10.86 7.69
CA ARG A 476 -3.34 10.92 6.99
C ARG A 476 -4.47 10.15 7.70
N ARG A 477 -4.16 9.24 8.64
CA ARG A 477 -5.12 8.36 9.33
C ARG A 477 -5.24 8.63 10.84
N SER A 478 -4.25 9.25 11.47
CA SER A 478 -4.15 9.51 12.92
C SER A 478 -5.15 10.54 13.47
N ASN A 479 -5.57 11.51 12.64
CA ASN A 479 -6.22 12.74 13.09
C ASN A 479 -7.75 12.65 13.16
N TYR A 480 -8.28 11.67 13.91
CA TYR A 480 -9.73 11.48 14.18
C TYR A 480 -10.62 11.42 12.92
N GLY A 481 -10.13 10.82 11.85
CA GLY A 481 -10.85 10.72 10.56
C GLY A 481 -10.72 11.94 9.64
N ILE A 482 -9.92 12.94 10.02
CA ILE A 482 -9.52 14.06 9.16
C ILE A 482 -8.18 13.71 8.50
N ASP A 483 -8.13 13.68 7.17
CA ASP A 483 -6.87 13.64 6.41
C ASP A 483 -6.22 15.04 6.50
N ALA A 484 -5.48 15.26 7.58
CA ALA A 484 -4.87 16.56 7.88
C ALA A 484 -3.82 16.96 6.84
N GLY A 485 -3.14 16.01 6.20
CA GLY A 485 -2.22 16.26 5.10
C GLY A 485 -2.92 16.85 3.88
N LYS A 486 -4.06 16.28 3.47
CA LYS A 486 -4.90 16.87 2.41
C LYS A 486 -5.39 18.27 2.75
N LEU A 487 -5.75 18.53 4.00
CA LEU A 487 -6.22 19.86 4.41
C LEU A 487 -5.09 20.91 4.40
N LEU A 488 -3.87 20.56 4.84
CA LEU A 488 -2.70 21.43 4.75
C LEU A 488 -2.39 21.83 3.29
N VAL A 489 -2.35 20.86 2.37
CA VAL A 489 -2.10 21.12 0.94
C VAL A 489 -3.24 21.91 0.30
N ARG A 490 -4.51 21.60 0.63
CA ARG A 490 -5.66 22.40 0.18
C ARG A 490 -5.58 23.85 0.65
N ASN A 491 -5.23 24.11 1.92
CA ASN A 491 -5.07 25.47 2.42
C ASN A 491 -3.89 26.19 1.76
N PHE A 492 -2.82 25.48 1.38
CA PHE A 492 -1.76 26.05 0.54
C PHE A 492 -2.28 26.39 -0.88
N MET A 493 -3.13 25.55 -1.49
CA MET A 493 -3.78 25.84 -2.77
C MET A 493 -4.74 27.06 -2.71
N ASP A 494 -5.42 27.30 -1.59
CA ASP A 494 -6.17 28.54 -1.33
C ASP A 494 -5.22 29.76 -1.35
N ILE A 495 -4.09 29.67 -0.62
CA ILE A 495 -3.06 30.74 -0.56
C ILE A 495 -2.46 31.03 -1.95
N VAL A 496 -2.28 30.01 -2.77
CA VAL A 496 -1.85 30.15 -4.18
C VAL A 496 -2.87 30.94 -5.01
N ASP A 497 -4.17 30.69 -4.82
CA ASP A 497 -5.21 31.45 -5.53
C ASP A 497 -5.31 32.90 -5.05
N ASP A 498 -5.28 33.15 -3.74
CA ASP A 498 -5.32 34.50 -3.14
C ASP A 498 -4.09 35.35 -3.57
N PHE A 499 -2.91 34.74 -3.63
CA PHE A 499 -1.69 35.39 -4.12
C PHE A 499 -1.81 35.79 -5.58
N TRP A 500 -2.24 34.88 -6.47
CA TRP A 500 -2.34 35.18 -7.91
C TRP A 500 -3.54 36.07 -8.27
N ALA A 501 -4.59 36.09 -7.46
CA ALA A 501 -5.70 37.04 -7.59
C ALA A 501 -5.25 38.49 -7.38
N THR A 502 -4.19 38.72 -6.60
CA THR A 502 -3.64 40.05 -6.30
C THR A 502 -2.40 40.42 -7.12
N ASN A 503 -1.61 39.44 -7.58
CA ASN A 503 -0.33 39.67 -8.26
C ASN A 503 -0.36 39.53 -9.80
N GLY A 504 -1.53 39.30 -10.41
CA GLY A 504 -1.69 39.20 -11.86
C GLY A 504 -1.40 37.78 -12.38
N ARG A 505 -2.46 36.98 -12.46
CA ARG A 505 -2.40 35.55 -12.76
C ARG A 505 -2.16 35.23 -14.24
N PRO A 506 -1.18 34.35 -14.59
CA PRO A 506 -1.05 33.80 -15.94
C PRO A 506 -2.27 32.97 -16.37
N GLN A 507 -2.45 32.77 -17.68
CA GLN A 507 -3.48 31.85 -18.18
C GLN A 507 -3.15 30.41 -17.74
N ARG A 508 -3.97 29.84 -16.83
CA ARG A 508 -3.82 28.45 -16.37
C ARG A 508 -4.29 27.47 -17.44
N LEU A 509 -3.38 27.23 -18.37
CA LEU A 509 -3.35 26.07 -19.26
C LEU A 509 -2.63 24.90 -18.55
N PRO A 510 -2.66 23.68 -19.12
CA PRO A 510 -1.69 22.64 -18.76
C PRO A 510 -0.24 23.14 -18.87
N LEU A 511 0.68 22.47 -18.18
CA LEU A 511 2.11 22.71 -18.36
C LEU A 511 2.51 22.45 -19.84
N PRO A 512 3.45 23.24 -20.41
CA PRO A 512 4.03 22.98 -21.72
C PRO A 512 4.49 21.52 -21.86
N LEU A 513 4.35 20.94 -23.05
CA LEU A 513 4.63 19.51 -23.26
C LEU A 513 6.08 19.16 -22.89
N ASP A 514 7.04 20.01 -23.24
CA ASP A 514 8.46 19.75 -22.99
C ASP A 514 8.82 19.86 -21.50
N ILE A 515 8.12 20.72 -20.74
CA ILE A 515 8.19 20.74 -19.27
C ILE A 515 7.59 19.45 -18.68
N ARG A 516 6.52 18.90 -19.28
CA ARG A 516 5.95 17.62 -18.84
C ARG A 516 6.84 16.42 -19.18
N LYS A 517 7.61 16.44 -20.27
CA LYS A 517 8.62 15.40 -20.58
C LYS A 517 9.75 15.36 -19.55
N LEU A 518 10.10 16.50 -18.95
CA LEU A 518 11.10 16.59 -17.89
C LEU A 518 10.61 16.07 -16.52
N CYS A 519 9.33 15.72 -16.36
CA CYS A 519 8.82 15.17 -15.10
C CYS A 519 9.34 13.73 -14.89
N VAL A 520 9.98 13.45 -13.76
CA VAL A 520 10.60 12.13 -13.42
C VAL A 520 9.61 10.96 -13.32
N LEU A 521 8.31 11.23 -13.40
CA LEU A 521 7.24 10.22 -13.41
C LEU A 521 6.73 9.94 -14.83
N ASN A 522 6.90 10.92 -15.73
CA ASN A 522 6.54 10.81 -17.15
C ASN A 522 7.66 10.15 -17.97
N THR A 523 8.82 9.88 -17.38
CA THR A 523 9.91 9.10 -17.99
C THR A 523 9.51 7.63 -18.10
N VAL A 524 8.69 7.31 -19.10
CA VAL A 524 9.07 6.24 -20.04
C VAL A 524 10.26 6.82 -20.82
N ASP A 525 11.36 6.07 -20.94
CA ASP A 525 12.69 6.61 -21.33
C ASP A 525 12.77 7.04 -22.82
N SER A 526 12.14 8.18 -23.12
CA SER A 526 11.89 8.72 -24.48
C SER A 526 13.12 9.18 -25.26
N GLU A 527 14.33 9.06 -24.70
CA GLU A 527 15.58 9.12 -25.48
C GLU A 527 15.76 7.87 -26.37
N HIS A 528 15.16 6.74 -25.98
CA HIS A 528 14.98 5.59 -26.86
C HIS A 528 13.73 5.84 -27.71
N GLY A 529 13.96 6.47 -28.87
CA GLY A 529 12.93 7.10 -29.69
C GLY A 529 11.75 6.18 -30.05
N ASP A 530 10.56 6.75 -29.98
CA ASP A 530 9.28 6.12 -30.33
C ASP A 530 9.10 4.70 -29.78
N SER A 531 9.02 4.55 -28.45
CA SER A 531 8.09 3.58 -27.88
C SER A 531 6.72 3.82 -28.52
N PRO A 532 6.21 2.92 -29.39
CA PRO A 532 5.02 3.20 -30.16
C PRO A 532 3.84 3.33 -29.18
N ALA A 533 3.23 4.52 -29.15
CA ALA A 533 2.09 4.80 -28.27
C ALA A 533 1.03 3.73 -28.47
N ILE A 534 0.85 2.87 -27.45
CA ILE A 534 0.37 1.48 -27.58
C ILE A 534 -0.73 1.39 -28.65
N GLU A 535 -0.35 0.88 -29.84
CA GLU A 535 -1.30 0.69 -30.92
C GLU A 535 -2.38 -0.27 -30.41
N LYS A 536 -3.59 0.26 -30.16
CA LYS A 536 -4.75 -0.52 -29.67
C LYS A 536 -4.78 -1.84 -30.40
N PRO A 537 -4.57 -2.97 -29.70
CA PRO A 537 -3.97 -4.16 -30.30
C PRO A 537 -4.71 -4.54 -31.57
N ILE A 538 -4.04 -4.30 -32.70
CA ILE A 538 -4.53 -4.73 -34.01
C ILE A 538 -4.79 -6.21 -33.85
N THR A 539 -6.03 -6.64 -34.06
CA THR A 539 -6.48 -8.00 -33.77
C THR A 539 -5.88 -8.98 -34.77
N ARG A 540 -4.60 -9.30 -34.56
CA ARG A 540 -3.85 -10.37 -35.18
C ARG A 540 -4.36 -11.68 -34.58
N ASP A 541 -4.53 -12.70 -35.40
CA ASP A 541 -4.85 -14.03 -34.90
C ASP A 541 -3.74 -14.52 -33.97
N ALA A 542 -4.13 -15.11 -32.84
CA ALA A 542 -3.17 -15.56 -31.84
C ALA A 542 -2.24 -16.64 -32.42
N VAL A 543 -0.94 -16.35 -32.37
CA VAL A 543 0.15 -17.17 -32.94
C VAL A 543 0.43 -18.39 -32.05
N TYR A 544 0.10 -18.27 -30.77
CA TYR A 544 0.11 -19.36 -29.79
C TYR A 544 -1.20 -19.39 -29.01
N SER A 545 -1.54 -20.58 -28.51
CA SER A 545 -2.51 -20.76 -27.42
C SER A 545 -1.86 -21.52 -26.29
N VAL A 546 -2.03 -21.07 -25.05
CA VAL A 546 -1.92 -21.97 -23.89
C VAL A 546 -3.02 -23.02 -24.03
N GLN A 547 -2.72 -24.26 -23.64
CA GLN A 547 -3.68 -25.35 -23.52
C GLN A 547 -3.62 -25.92 -22.10
N ARG A 548 -4.79 -26.09 -21.49
CA ARG A 548 -4.96 -26.67 -20.16
C ARG A 548 -5.38 -28.13 -20.22
N PHE A 549 -4.82 -28.96 -19.33
CA PHE A 549 -5.23 -30.36 -19.15
C PHE A 549 -5.29 -30.75 -17.66
N ASP A 550 -6.38 -31.38 -17.21
CA ASP A 550 -6.49 -31.90 -15.83
C ASP A 550 -5.72 -33.22 -15.69
N ILE A 551 -4.75 -33.27 -14.77
CA ILE A 551 -3.97 -34.49 -14.47
C ILE A 551 -4.33 -35.08 -13.10
N GLY A 552 -5.30 -34.53 -12.37
CA GLY A 552 -5.67 -34.98 -11.03
C GLY A 552 -6.09 -36.44 -10.97
N SER A 553 -6.77 -36.93 -12.01
CA SER A 553 -7.10 -38.36 -12.16
C SER A 553 -5.90 -39.29 -12.39
N LEU A 554 -4.74 -38.74 -12.76
CA LEU A 554 -3.48 -39.46 -13.00
C LEU A 554 -2.56 -39.49 -11.77
N ILE A 555 -2.76 -38.58 -10.81
CA ILE A 555 -1.95 -38.51 -9.58
C ILE A 555 -2.34 -39.67 -8.64
N PRO A 556 -1.40 -40.51 -8.18
CA PRO A 556 -1.69 -41.57 -7.21
C PRO A 556 -2.32 -41.02 -5.93
N SER A 557 -3.24 -41.77 -5.30
CA SER A 557 -3.98 -41.30 -4.12
C SER A 557 -3.10 -40.83 -2.96
N PHE A 558 -1.96 -41.49 -2.72
CA PHE A 558 -0.96 -41.09 -1.73
C PHE A 558 -0.18 -39.81 -2.11
N ALA A 559 -0.15 -39.44 -3.39
CA ALA A 559 0.58 -38.29 -3.91
C ALA A 559 -0.28 -37.02 -4.07
N GLN A 560 -1.61 -37.13 -4.02
CA GLN A 560 -2.56 -36.04 -4.28
C GLN A 560 -2.31 -34.74 -3.47
N SER A 561 -1.85 -34.87 -2.23
CA SER A 561 -1.51 -33.75 -1.33
C SER A 561 -0.02 -33.57 -1.10
N ARG A 562 0.83 -34.30 -1.84
CA ARG A 562 2.28 -34.44 -1.63
C ARG A 562 3.05 -34.00 -2.87
N PRO A 563 3.10 -32.68 -3.16
CA PRO A 563 3.68 -32.18 -4.40
C PRO A 563 5.17 -32.48 -4.56
N GLU A 564 5.89 -32.77 -3.46
CA GLU A 564 7.28 -33.22 -3.53
C GLU A 564 7.45 -34.53 -4.31
N LEU A 565 6.47 -35.45 -4.24
CA LEU A 565 6.51 -36.72 -4.97
C LEU A 565 6.18 -36.54 -6.46
N VAL A 566 5.27 -35.64 -6.77
CA VAL A 566 4.89 -35.33 -8.16
C VAL A 566 6.04 -34.59 -8.86
N PHE A 567 6.71 -33.67 -8.17
CA PHE A 567 7.94 -33.03 -8.66
C PHE A 567 9.06 -34.04 -8.92
N GLU A 568 9.34 -34.91 -7.95
CA GLU A 568 10.39 -35.95 -8.03
C GLU A 568 10.16 -36.95 -9.18
N ALA A 569 8.88 -37.28 -9.48
CA ALA A 569 8.53 -38.20 -10.56
C ALA A 569 8.40 -37.55 -11.96
N THR A 570 8.02 -36.26 -12.04
CA THR A 570 7.70 -35.60 -13.32
C THR A 570 8.81 -34.69 -13.85
N THR A 571 9.48 -33.97 -12.96
CA THR A 571 10.19 -32.72 -13.27
C THR A 571 11.66 -32.74 -12.82
N TYR A 572 11.94 -33.33 -11.66
CA TYR A 572 13.29 -33.32 -11.09
C TYR A 572 14.32 -34.05 -11.97
N SER A 573 15.45 -33.39 -12.23
CA SER A 573 16.58 -33.94 -12.96
C SER A 573 17.84 -33.14 -12.61
N PRO A 574 18.93 -33.76 -12.10
CA PRO A 574 20.16 -33.04 -11.76
C PRO A 574 21.00 -32.63 -12.98
N HIS A 575 20.52 -32.86 -14.21
CA HIS A 575 21.26 -32.67 -15.46
C HIS A 575 20.52 -31.83 -16.52
N THR A 576 19.34 -31.28 -16.18
CA THR A 576 18.56 -30.38 -17.03
C THR A 576 17.99 -29.25 -16.18
N PRO A 577 17.80 -28.03 -16.70
CA PRO A 577 17.26 -26.94 -15.88
C PRO A 577 15.80 -27.21 -15.50
N PHE A 578 15.43 -26.82 -14.29
CA PHE A 578 14.08 -27.00 -13.76
C PHE A 578 13.73 -25.92 -12.74
N PHE A 579 12.43 -25.72 -12.52
CA PHE A 579 11.91 -24.94 -11.41
C PHE A 579 10.83 -25.69 -10.64
N TRP A 580 10.75 -25.39 -9.34
CA TRP A 580 9.58 -25.57 -8.49
C TRP A 580 9.40 -24.30 -7.67
N LEU A 581 8.40 -23.50 -8.01
CA LEU A 581 7.91 -22.40 -7.17
C LEU A 581 6.85 -22.99 -6.25
N ASP A 582 6.98 -22.84 -4.94
CA ASP A 582 6.21 -23.63 -3.97
C ASP A 582 5.62 -22.80 -2.83
N SER A 583 4.29 -22.79 -2.73
CA SER A 583 3.58 -22.30 -1.54
C SER A 583 3.61 -23.35 -0.42
N ALA A 584 4.80 -23.62 0.12
CA ALA A 584 5.03 -24.62 1.17
C ALA A 584 4.22 -24.36 2.46
N ALA A 585 3.89 -23.09 2.75
CA ALA A 585 3.04 -22.69 3.87
C ALA A 585 1.61 -22.27 3.46
N ALA A 586 1.10 -22.72 2.31
CA ALA A 586 -0.22 -22.37 1.79
C ALA A 586 -1.33 -22.45 2.84
N ALA A 587 -1.80 -21.28 3.31
CA ALA A 587 -2.91 -21.16 4.23
C ALA A 587 -4.23 -21.01 3.47
N PRO A 588 -5.35 -21.53 4.00
CA PRO A 588 -6.66 -20.99 3.66
C PRO A 588 -6.66 -19.48 3.91
N GLU A 589 -7.31 -18.71 3.05
CA GLU A 589 -7.42 -17.23 3.13
C GLU A 589 -6.12 -16.44 2.82
N ASP A 590 -4.95 -17.09 2.62
CA ASP A 590 -3.76 -16.44 2.04
C ASP A 590 -3.78 -16.52 0.50
N ASN A 591 -4.51 -15.59 -0.14
CA ASN A 591 -4.62 -15.48 -1.60
C ASN A 591 -3.25 -15.37 -2.32
N PHE A 592 -2.19 -15.00 -1.60
CA PHE A 592 -0.85 -14.82 -2.15
C PHE A 592 -0.07 -16.13 -2.29
N ALA A 593 -0.47 -17.19 -1.57
CA ALA A 593 0.22 -18.48 -1.47
C ALA A 593 -0.67 -19.69 -1.82
N ARG A 594 -1.48 -19.58 -2.89
CA ARG A 594 -2.46 -20.62 -3.29
C ARG A 594 -1.88 -21.78 -4.10
N PHE A 595 -0.81 -21.55 -4.87
CA PHE A 595 -0.37 -22.45 -5.94
C PHE A 595 1.10 -22.86 -5.82
N SER A 596 1.40 -24.09 -6.23
CA SER A 596 2.78 -24.51 -6.53
C SER A 596 2.91 -24.84 -8.02
N TYR A 597 3.96 -24.34 -8.66
CA TYR A 597 4.25 -24.53 -10.08
C TYR A 597 5.57 -25.26 -10.26
N MET A 598 5.60 -26.28 -11.10
CA MET A 598 6.81 -27.03 -11.42
C MET A 598 6.90 -27.29 -12.92
N GLY A 599 8.09 -27.14 -13.50
CA GLY A 599 8.30 -27.37 -14.93
C GLY A 599 9.73 -27.80 -15.23
N PRO A 600 9.92 -28.84 -16.05
CA PRO A 600 11.20 -29.09 -16.69
C PRO A 600 11.38 -28.09 -17.84
N THR A 601 12.61 -27.65 -18.08
CA THR A 601 12.95 -26.92 -19.30
C THR A 601 14.20 -27.50 -19.93
N SER A 602 14.62 -26.95 -21.06
CA SER A 602 15.79 -27.36 -21.81
C SER A 602 16.82 -26.22 -21.89
N PHE A 603 18.08 -26.57 -22.14
CA PHE A 603 19.19 -25.60 -22.07
C PHE A 603 19.05 -24.46 -23.09
N ASP A 604 18.48 -24.72 -24.27
CA ASP A 604 18.09 -23.73 -25.30
C ASP A 604 17.10 -22.66 -24.81
N ARG A 605 16.49 -22.86 -23.63
CA ARG A 605 15.46 -22.00 -23.04
C ARG A 605 15.89 -21.27 -21.76
N CYS A 606 17.17 -21.37 -21.42
CA CYS A 606 17.77 -20.55 -20.39
C CYS A 606 18.34 -19.27 -21.00
N ILE A 607 18.12 -18.15 -20.32
CA ILE A 607 18.67 -16.83 -20.60
C ILE A 607 19.35 -16.34 -19.32
N SER A 608 20.56 -15.81 -19.43
CA SER A 608 21.29 -15.16 -18.35
C SER A 608 21.85 -13.81 -18.81
N TYR A 609 22.06 -12.91 -17.86
CA TYR A 609 22.60 -11.58 -18.11
C TYR A 609 23.64 -11.21 -17.04
N ASP A 610 24.71 -10.54 -17.47
CA ASP A 610 25.83 -10.11 -16.64
C ASP A 610 26.07 -8.60 -16.78
N LEU A 611 26.06 -7.91 -15.63
CA LEU A 611 26.22 -6.46 -15.51
C LEU A 611 27.66 -5.96 -15.66
N THR A 612 28.69 -6.82 -15.68
CA THR A 612 30.07 -6.34 -15.93
C THR A 612 30.40 -6.31 -17.42
N SER A 613 29.64 -7.03 -18.24
CA SER A 613 29.84 -7.14 -19.70
C SER A 613 28.71 -6.58 -20.57
N ASP A 614 27.49 -6.38 -20.04
CA ASP A 614 26.27 -6.01 -20.80
C ASP A 614 25.82 -7.08 -21.83
N ARG A 615 26.16 -8.35 -21.58
CA ARG A 615 25.93 -9.45 -22.53
C ARG A 615 24.82 -10.37 -22.05
N VAL A 616 23.83 -10.58 -22.92
CA VAL A 616 22.80 -11.60 -22.72
C VAL A 616 23.32 -12.91 -23.30
N THR A 617 23.46 -13.92 -22.45
CA THR A 617 23.78 -15.30 -22.85
C THR A 617 22.50 -16.11 -22.88
N TYR A 618 22.32 -16.95 -23.90
CA TYR A 618 21.13 -17.78 -24.04
C TYR A 618 21.45 -19.09 -24.75
N GLY A 619 20.67 -20.12 -24.48
CA GLY A 619 20.98 -21.46 -24.97
C GLY A 619 22.37 -21.93 -24.53
N ALA A 620 22.97 -22.88 -25.25
CA ALA A 620 24.21 -23.54 -24.84
C ALA A 620 25.35 -22.56 -24.44
N GLU A 621 25.74 -21.67 -25.36
CA GLU A 621 26.75 -20.61 -25.15
C GLU A 621 26.51 -19.40 -26.09
N LYS A 622 25.30 -19.23 -26.65
CA LYS A 622 25.06 -18.14 -27.62
C LYS A 622 24.93 -16.81 -26.89
N GLN A 623 25.41 -15.72 -27.49
CA GLN A 623 25.49 -14.42 -26.82
C GLN A 623 25.17 -13.28 -27.78
N PHE A 624 24.53 -12.24 -27.25
CA PHE A 624 24.39 -10.94 -27.91
C PHE A 624 24.60 -9.81 -26.91
N GLU A 625 24.93 -8.63 -27.44
CA GLU A 625 25.05 -7.38 -26.69
C GLU A 625 23.75 -6.59 -26.87
N LEU A 626 23.31 -5.92 -25.80
CA LEU A 626 22.15 -5.03 -25.86
C LEU A 626 22.45 -3.80 -26.74
N ALA A 627 21.41 -3.17 -27.27
CA ALA A 627 21.57 -1.93 -28.03
C ALA A 627 22.17 -0.83 -27.13
N LYS A 628 22.97 0.08 -27.69
CA LYS A 628 23.67 1.10 -26.89
C LYS A 628 22.66 2.03 -26.19
N GLY A 629 22.57 1.94 -24.86
CA GLY A 629 21.64 2.69 -24.01
C GLY A 629 20.46 1.84 -23.50
N ASP A 630 20.20 0.71 -24.14
CA ASP A 630 19.18 -0.26 -23.74
C ASP A 630 19.62 -1.02 -22.47
N THR A 631 18.65 -1.53 -21.72
CA THR A 631 18.90 -2.28 -20.48
C THR A 631 18.22 -3.63 -20.52
N PHE A 632 18.72 -4.61 -19.75
CA PHE A 632 18.06 -5.93 -19.68
C PHE A 632 16.61 -5.83 -19.18
N TRP A 633 16.29 -4.84 -18.34
CA TRP A 633 14.92 -4.56 -17.93
C TRP A 633 14.05 -4.12 -19.11
N HIS A 634 14.51 -3.15 -19.90
CA HIS A 634 13.78 -2.64 -21.07
C HIS A 634 13.64 -3.71 -22.17
N TRP A 635 14.70 -4.49 -22.40
CA TRP A 635 14.67 -5.67 -23.26
C TRP A 635 13.60 -6.67 -22.83
N MET A 636 13.58 -7.03 -21.55
CA MET A 636 12.64 -8.00 -20.98
C MET A 636 11.19 -7.48 -20.98
N ASP A 637 10.95 -6.18 -20.77
CA ASP A 637 9.62 -5.56 -20.87
C ASP A 637 9.11 -5.58 -22.32
N ARG A 638 9.93 -5.19 -23.31
CA ARG A 638 9.58 -5.31 -24.75
C ARG A 638 9.24 -6.75 -25.14
N VAL A 639 10.02 -7.73 -24.67
CA VAL A 639 9.79 -9.15 -24.93
C VAL A 639 8.48 -9.62 -24.29
N GLN A 640 8.20 -9.25 -23.04
CA GLN A 640 6.96 -9.58 -22.32
C GLN A 640 5.72 -8.95 -22.99
N SER A 641 5.80 -7.67 -23.38
CA SER A 641 4.74 -6.98 -24.12
C SER A 641 4.48 -7.59 -25.49
N ASN A 642 5.54 -7.98 -26.22
CA ASN A 642 5.39 -8.69 -27.49
C ASN A 642 4.70 -10.05 -27.30
N LEU A 643 5.17 -10.88 -26.36
CA LEU A 643 4.60 -12.21 -26.11
C LEU A 643 3.12 -12.16 -25.73
N SER A 644 2.74 -11.28 -24.79
CA SER A 644 1.34 -11.15 -24.36
C SER A 644 0.41 -10.62 -25.46
N SER A 645 0.94 -9.99 -26.52
CA SER A 645 0.17 -9.61 -27.72
C SER A 645 -0.02 -10.75 -28.74
N LEU A 646 0.73 -11.85 -28.62
CA LEU A 646 0.76 -12.98 -29.58
C LEU A 646 0.17 -14.28 -29.02
N VAL A 647 -0.03 -14.36 -27.71
CA VAL A 647 -0.49 -15.57 -27.00
C VAL A 647 -1.95 -15.42 -26.57
N ARG A 648 -2.78 -16.41 -26.91
CA ARG A 648 -4.07 -16.63 -26.26
C ARG A 648 -3.87 -17.48 -25.00
N THR A 649 -4.19 -16.95 -23.83
CA THR A 649 -4.21 -17.71 -22.58
C THR A 649 -5.59 -18.32 -22.29
N GLU A 650 -5.70 -19.15 -21.25
CA GLU A 650 -6.99 -19.70 -20.81
C GLU A 650 -7.73 -18.68 -19.94
N ASP A 651 -9.05 -18.60 -20.13
CA ASP A 651 -9.93 -17.67 -19.41
C ASP A 651 -10.09 -18.07 -17.93
N ALA A 652 -10.19 -17.07 -17.05
CA ALA A 652 -10.41 -17.23 -15.60
C ALA A 652 -9.40 -18.13 -14.85
N VAL A 653 -8.20 -18.33 -15.40
CA VAL A 653 -7.06 -18.94 -14.68
C VAL A 653 -6.28 -17.87 -13.93
N GLU A 654 -5.97 -18.12 -12.66
CA GLU A 654 -5.09 -17.30 -11.82
C GLU A 654 -3.63 -17.76 -11.93
N GLY A 655 -2.68 -16.82 -11.89
CA GLY A 655 -1.26 -17.13 -11.73
C GLY A 655 -0.50 -17.39 -13.03
N LEU A 656 0.32 -18.45 -13.06
CA LEU A 656 1.30 -18.69 -14.13
C LEU A 656 0.75 -19.60 -15.25
N GLN A 657 0.54 -19.01 -16.43
CA GLN A 657 0.06 -19.68 -17.65
C GLN A 657 1.17 -19.83 -18.69
N CYS A 658 2.26 -20.51 -18.34
CA CYS A 658 3.54 -20.48 -19.06
C CYS A 658 4.15 -19.05 -19.10
N GLY A 659 5.41 -18.94 -19.53
CA GLY A 659 6.15 -17.67 -19.56
C GLY A 659 7.56 -17.80 -18.96
N PHE A 660 8.07 -16.76 -18.31
CA PHE A 660 9.41 -16.77 -17.71
C PHE A 660 9.36 -17.14 -16.21
N VAL A 661 10.32 -17.95 -15.77
CA VAL A 661 10.57 -18.27 -14.35
C VAL A 661 12.05 -18.05 -14.04
N GLY A 662 12.38 -17.30 -12.99
CA GLY A 662 13.77 -16.91 -12.73
C GLY A 662 13.95 -15.86 -11.64
N TYR A 663 15.07 -15.14 -11.69
CA TYR A 663 15.43 -14.12 -10.71
C TYR A 663 16.10 -12.88 -11.32
N PHE A 664 15.93 -11.76 -10.63
CA PHE A 664 16.77 -10.56 -10.74
C PHE A 664 17.57 -10.43 -9.43
N GLY A 665 18.89 -10.52 -9.49
CA GLY A 665 19.81 -10.31 -8.37
C GLY A 665 19.87 -8.83 -7.95
N TYR A 666 20.30 -8.58 -6.72
CA TYR A 666 20.34 -7.25 -6.10
C TYR A 666 21.11 -6.22 -6.92
N GLU A 667 22.21 -6.60 -7.59
CA GLU A 667 23.03 -5.66 -8.36
C GLU A 667 22.30 -5.13 -9.62
N MET A 668 21.17 -5.73 -10.02
CA MET A 668 20.24 -5.14 -11.01
C MET A 668 19.65 -3.79 -10.54
N LYS A 669 19.93 -3.36 -9.30
CA LYS A 669 19.82 -1.98 -8.80
C LYS A 669 20.43 -0.96 -9.79
N ALA A 670 21.55 -1.30 -10.42
CA ALA A 670 22.24 -0.42 -11.38
C ALA A 670 21.45 -0.14 -12.67
N GLY A 671 20.44 -0.95 -13.00
CA GLY A 671 19.52 -0.71 -14.12
C GLY A 671 18.11 -0.24 -13.69
N SER A 672 17.88 -0.05 -12.39
CA SER A 672 16.55 0.24 -11.82
C SER A 672 16.51 1.45 -10.91
N LEU A 673 17.65 1.92 -10.37
CA LEU A 673 17.77 3.14 -9.57
C LEU A 673 18.36 4.28 -10.41
N PRO A 674 17.57 5.28 -10.85
CA PRO A 674 18.11 6.43 -11.55
C PRO A 674 19.05 7.24 -10.64
N GLY A 675 20.20 7.67 -11.16
CA GLY A 675 21.22 8.38 -10.37
C GLY A 675 22.16 7.47 -9.56
N TYR A 676 22.05 6.15 -9.72
CA TYR A 676 23.06 5.21 -9.24
C TYR A 676 24.22 5.11 -10.24
N ASP A 677 25.46 5.27 -9.78
CA ASP A 677 26.65 5.06 -10.61
C ASP A 677 27.04 3.57 -10.64
N ARG A 678 27.23 3.05 -11.85
CA ARG A 678 27.60 1.66 -12.14
C ARG A 678 29.11 1.39 -11.97
N GLU A 679 29.95 2.42 -11.92
CA GLU A 679 31.40 2.24 -11.72
C GLU A 679 31.75 1.59 -10.37
N SER A 680 30.87 1.73 -9.36
CA SER A 680 30.94 1.06 -8.05
C SER A 680 31.12 -0.47 -8.12
N LEU A 681 30.55 -1.12 -9.14
CA LEU A 681 30.58 -2.58 -9.29
C LEU A 681 31.93 -3.12 -9.80
N LYS A 682 32.86 -2.23 -10.21
CA LYS A 682 34.16 -2.58 -10.81
C LYS A 682 35.22 -2.98 -9.77
N GLY A 683 34.98 -4.06 -9.03
CA GLY A 683 35.93 -4.56 -8.02
C GLY A 683 35.92 -6.06 -7.70
N SER A 684 34.82 -6.79 -7.94
CA SER A 684 34.73 -8.20 -7.54
C SER A 684 35.45 -9.13 -8.52
N ALA A 685 36.60 -9.68 -8.10
CA ALA A 685 37.35 -10.69 -8.85
C ALA A 685 36.90 -12.14 -8.58
N ALA A 686 35.83 -12.34 -7.79
CA ALA A 686 35.32 -13.66 -7.44
C ALA A 686 34.33 -14.21 -8.48
N PRO A 687 34.31 -15.53 -8.74
CA PRO A 687 33.23 -16.18 -9.48
C PRO A 687 31.86 -15.88 -8.86
N ARG A 688 30.89 -15.53 -9.69
CA ARG A 688 29.55 -15.11 -9.27
C ARG A 688 28.50 -15.64 -10.25
N ALA A 689 27.33 -15.96 -9.73
CA ALA A 689 26.17 -16.25 -10.57
C ALA A 689 25.77 -15.01 -11.40
N PRO A 690 25.08 -15.18 -12.54
CA PRO A 690 24.56 -14.08 -13.34
C PRO A 690 23.71 -13.10 -12.52
N ASP A 691 23.65 -11.83 -12.94
CA ASP A 691 22.85 -10.81 -12.25
C ASP A 691 21.35 -10.97 -12.51
N ALA A 692 20.97 -11.54 -13.64
CA ALA A 692 19.61 -12.01 -13.88
C ALA A 692 19.64 -13.33 -14.65
N GLN A 693 18.67 -14.21 -14.38
CA GLN A 693 18.61 -15.51 -15.04
C GLN A 693 17.18 -16.06 -15.07
N PHE A 694 16.71 -16.45 -16.26
CA PHE A 694 15.34 -16.90 -16.51
C PHE A 694 15.29 -18.15 -17.40
N MET A 695 14.27 -18.96 -17.15
CA MET A 695 13.84 -20.08 -17.97
C MET A 695 12.57 -19.69 -18.72
N PHE A 696 12.48 -19.94 -20.02
CA PHE A 696 11.19 -19.91 -20.72
C PHE A 696 10.46 -21.24 -20.52
N ALA A 697 9.46 -21.22 -19.65
CA ALA A 697 8.61 -22.35 -19.28
C ALA A 697 7.44 -22.48 -20.26
N ASP A 698 7.66 -23.19 -21.39
CA ASP A 698 6.60 -23.50 -22.36
C ASP A 698 5.65 -24.62 -21.91
N ARG A 699 5.95 -25.29 -20.80
CA ARG A 699 5.17 -26.37 -20.21
C ARG A 699 5.37 -26.41 -18.69
N LEU A 700 4.32 -26.68 -17.93
CA LEU A 700 4.39 -26.79 -16.48
C LEU A 700 3.22 -27.57 -15.89
N ILE A 701 3.39 -28.03 -14.66
CA ILE A 701 2.36 -28.60 -13.80
C ILE A 701 2.09 -27.62 -12.65
N ALA A 702 0.82 -27.32 -12.40
CA ALA A 702 0.35 -26.50 -11.29
C ALA A 702 -0.48 -27.35 -10.31
N PHE A 703 -0.31 -27.08 -9.02
CA PHE A 703 -1.13 -27.63 -7.93
C PHE A 703 -1.85 -26.50 -7.21
N ASP A 704 -3.18 -26.58 -7.13
CA ASP A 704 -4.02 -25.67 -6.34
C ASP A 704 -4.14 -26.24 -4.92
N HIS A 705 -3.52 -25.60 -3.92
CA HIS A 705 -3.54 -26.09 -2.54
C HIS A 705 -4.91 -26.01 -1.88
N TRP A 706 -5.80 -25.12 -2.36
CA TRP A 706 -7.14 -24.95 -1.81
C TRP A 706 -8.10 -26.00 -2.39
N ASN A 707 -8.17 -26.09 -3.73
CA ASN A 707 -9.08 -27.02 -4.41
C ASN A 707 -8.53 -28.45 -4.51
N ARG A 708 -7.24 -28.66 -4.21
CA ARG A 708 -6.51 -29.94 -4.35
C ARG A 708 -6.54 -30.49 -5.78
N THR A 709 -6.61 -29.61 -6.77
CA THR A 709 -6.61 -29.95 -8.20
C THR A 709 -5.22 -29.84 -8.80
N TRP A 710 -4.95 -30.71 -9.78
CA TRP A 710 -3.68 -30.78 -10.49
C TRP A 710 -3.91 -30.51 -11.98
N THR A 711 -3.21 -29.52 -12.53
CA THR A 711 -3.38 -29.06 -13.92
C THR A 711 -2.02 -29.03 -14.62
N ALA A 712 -1.93 -29.59 -15.81
CA ALA A 712 -0.83 -29.35 -16.74
C ALA A 712 -1.20 -28.21 -17.70
N PHE A 713 -0.23 -27.33 -17.99
CA PHE A 713 -0.32 -26.28 -18.99
C PHE A 713 0.79 -26.47 -20.03
N GLY A 714 0.51 -26.14 -21.29
CA GLY A 714 1.52 -26.08 -22.35
C GLY A 714 1.18 -25.01 -23.39
N LEU A 715 2.20 -24.27 -23.83
CA LEU A 715 2.10 -23.31 -24.91
C LEU A 715 2.18 -24.04 -26.26
N VAL A 716 1.16 -23.89 -27.10
CA VAL A 716 1.02 -24.59 -28.39
C VAL A 716 0.91 -23.58 -29.54
N ARG A 717 1.67 -23.80 -30.61
CA ARG A 717 1.66 -22.99 -31.85
C ARG A 717 0.37 -23.25 -32.65
N THR A 718 -0.31 -22.19 -33.10
CA THR A 718 -1.68 -22.24 -33.65
C THR A 718 -1.80 -21.91 -35.15
N GLY A 719 -0.70 -21.60 -35.84
CA GLY A 719 -0.68 -21.17 -37.25
C GLY A 719 0.15 -22.05 -38.21
N ASN A 720 -0.01 -21.79 -39.51
CA ASN A 720 0.71 -22.45 -40.62
C ASN A 720 2.18 -21.99 -40.77
N GLU A 721 2.92 -22.67 -41.65
CA GLU A 721 4.38 -22.58 -41.88
C GLU A 721 4.98 -21.16 -42.02
N ASN A 722 4.20 -20.15 -42.41
CA ASN A 722 4.59 -18.73 -42.38
C ASN A 722 4.36 -18.12 -40.99
N HIS A 723 5.01 -18.69 -39.97
CA HIS A 723 4.84 -18.32 -38.56
C HIS A 723 5.42 -16.94 -38.24
N VAL A 724 4.60 -16.05 -37.66
CA VAL A 724 5.07 -14.73 -37.18
C VAL A 724 5.87 -14.92 -35.90
N GLN A 725 7.19 -14.90 -36.02
CA GLN A 725 8.10 -15.01 -34.87
C GLN A 725 7.88 -13.86 -33.88
N SER A 726 7.87 -14.20 -32.59
CA SER A 726 7.99 -13.26 -31.47
C SER A 726 9.34 -12.54 -31.47
N THR A 727 9.43 -11.38 -30.83
CA THR A 727 10.70 -10.66 -30.61
C THR A 727 11.76 -11.58 -29.99
N LEU A 728 11.34 -12.45 -29.06
CA LEU A 728 12.19 -13.44 -28.41
C LEU A 728 12.79 -14.45 -29.41
N GLU A 729 11.99 -14.98 -30.32
CA GLU A 729 12.47 -15.85 -31.41
C GLU A 729 13.33 -15.10 -32.44
N GLN A 730 13.03 -13.83 -32.73
CA GLN A 730 13.80 -13.04 -33.69
C GLN A 730 15.21 -12.71 -33.17
N GLU A 731 15.33 -12.33 -31.90
CA GLU A 731 16.61 -11.91 -31.30
C GLU A 731 17.47 -13.09 -30.81
N THR A 732 16.85 -14.20 -30.36
CA THR A 732 17.59 -15.37 -29.86
C THR A 732 17.56 -16.59 -30.80
N GLY A 733 16.55 -16.73 -31.65
CA GLY A 733 16.32 -17.99 -32.38
C GLY A 733 15.91 -19.17 -31.47
N MET A 734 15.50 -18.93 -30.22
CA MET A 734 14.86 -19.93 -29.36
C MET A 734 13.44 -20.21 -29.88
N ALA A 735 13.17 -21.43 -30.34
CA ALA A 735 11.83 -21.82 -30.79
C ALA A 735 10.88 -22.04 -29.59
N ILE A 736 9.91 -21.13 -29.42
CA ILE A 736 8.96 -21.19 -28.28
C ILE A 736 7.68 -21.97 -28.62
N GLY A 737 7.08 -22.55 -27.57
CA GLY A 737 5.89 -23.39 -27.68
C GLY A 737 6.10 -24.72 -28.42
N MET A 738 5.07 -25.55 -28.39
CA MET A 738 5.01 -26.90 -28.95
C MET A 738 4.08 -26.97 -30.17
N SER A 739 4.24 -27.99 -31.02
CA SER A 739 3.13 -28.50 -31.83
C SER A 739 2.12 -29.25 -30.95
N GLY A 740 0.87 -29.39 -31.40
CA GLY A 740 -0.14 -30.19 -30.68
C GLY A 740 0.28 -31.65 -30.49
N SER A 741 1.09 -32.20 -31.40
CA SER A 741 1.70 -33.53 -31.28
C SER A 741 2.76 -33.61 -30.18
N GLU A 742 3.63 -32.60 -30.04
CA GLU A 742 4.63 -32.55 -28.96
C GLU A 742 3.96 -32.38 -27.59
N PHE A 743 2.91 -31.55 -27.49
CA PHE A 743 2.13 -31.39 -26.26
C PHE A 743 1.42 -32.70 -25.87
N THR A 744 0.81 -33.40 -26.83
CA THR A 744 0.18 -34.72 -26.60
C THR A 744 1.21 -35.74 -26.12
N ALA A 745 2.39 -35.80 -26.77
CA ALA A 745 3.47 -36.70 -26.38
C ALA A 745 4.00 -36.41 -24.96
N TRP A 746 4.11 -35.14 -24.57
CA TRP A 746 4.49 -34.74 -23.21
C TRP A 746 3.43 -35.12 -22.16
N LEU A 747 2.14 -34.97 -22.47
CA LEU A 747 1.06 -35.47 -21.60
C LEU A 747 1.10 -36.99 -21.45
N ASP A 748 1.46 -37.74 -22.51
CA ASP A 748 1.64 -39.19 -22.43
C ASP A 748 2.91 -39.60 -21.66
N GLU A 749 3.98 -38.81 -21.73
CA GLU A 749 5.17 -38.95 -20.89
C GLU A 749 4.83 -38.77 -19.39
N ILE A 750 4.02 -37.75 -19.06
CA ILE A 750 3.50 -37.50 -17.71
C ILE A 750 2.64 -38.69 -17.25
N LYS A 751 1.70 -39.18 -18.07
CA LYS A 751 0.89 -40.37 -17.77
C LYS A 751 1.78 -41.57 -17.44
N GLN A 752 2.86 -41.81 -18.21
CA GLN A 752 3.79 -42.90 -17.95
C GLN A 752 4.61 -42.70 -16.67
N LYS A 753 5.11 -41.49 -16.41
CA LYS A 753 5.84 -41.14 -15.17
C LYS A 753 4.97 -41.33 -13.93
N LEU A 754 3.74 -40.84 -13.95
CA LEU A 754 2.77 -41.01 -12.86
C LEU A 754 2.31 -42.47 -12.70
N SER A 755 2.14 -43.23 -13.79
CA SER A 755 1.85 -44.67 -13.73
C SER A 755 2.99 -45.46 -13.09
N LYS A 756 4.25 -45.09 -13.34
CA LYS A 756 5.42 -45.67 -12.66
C LYS A 756 5.43 -45.34 -11.17
N LEU A 757 5.09 -44.11 -10.79
CA LEU A 757 4.93 -43.72 -9.38
C LEU A 757 3.81 -44.53 -8.71
N ALA A 758 2.67 -44.71 -9.37
CA ALA A 758 1.57 -45.55 -8.88
C ALA A 758 2.01 -47.01 -8.65
N ALA A 759 2.75 -47.58 -9.60
CA ALA A 759 3.23 -48.96 -9.54
C ALA A 759 4.36 -49.18 -8.52
N ALA A 760 5.14 -48.15 -8.21
CA ALA A 760 6.15 -48.18 -7.13
C ALA A 760 5.52 -48.19 -5.73
N GLY A 761 4.26 -47.76 -5.60
CA GLY A 761 3.56 -47.61 -4.31
C GLY A 761 3.98 -46.37 -3.54
N GLU A 762 3.41 -46.18 -2.34
CA GLU A 762 3.82 -45.06 -1.49
C GLU A 762 5.27 -45.24 -1.01
N PRO A 763 6.17 -44.24 -1.20
CA PRO A 763 7.55 -44.34 -0.73
C PRO A 763 7.63 -44.55 0.78
N SER A 764 8.12 -45.72 1.19
CA SER A 764 8.26 -46.04 2.61
C SER A 764 9.16 -45.04 3.34
N SER A 765 8.72 -44.57 4.51
CA SER A 765 9.44 -43.59 5.33
C SER A 765 10.90 -44.01 5.54
N PRO A 766 11.89 -43.21 5.12
CA PRO A 766 13.26 -43.66 5.05
C PRO A 766 13.85 -43.90 6.45
N LYS A 767 14.45 -45.06 6.64
CA LYS A 767 15.20 -45.40 7.86
C LYS A 767 16.48 -44.57 7.89
N SER A 768 16.52 -43.56 8.77
CA SER A 768 17.71 -42.74 9.08
C SER A 768 18.52 -42.33 7.83
N GLN A 769 18.02 -41.33 7.10
CA GLN A 769 18.85 -40.71 6.06
C GLN A 769 20.10 -40.06 6.68
N PRO A 770 21.23 -39.99 5.96
CA PRO A 770 22.35 -39.15 6.37
C PRO A 770 21.91 -37.68 6.47
N GLU A 771 22.68 -36.87 7.19
CA GLU A 771 22.38 -35.45 7.32
C GLU A 771 22.38 -34.76 5.93
N PRO A 772 21.27 -34.13 5.48
CA PRO A 772 21.19 -33.61 4.11
C PRO A 772 22.15 -32.46 3.79
N LEU A 773 22.61 -31.74 4.82
CA LEU A 773 23.55 -30.62 4.70
C LEU A 773 24.67 -30.80 5.73
N PRO A 774 25.68 -31.65 5.47
CA PRO A 774 26.76 -31.97 6.41
C PRO A 774 27.88 -30.90 6.38
N LEU A 775 27.51 -29.63 6.23
CA LEU A 775 28.42 -28.50 6.05
C LEU A 775 28.22 -27.47 7.16
N SER A 776 29.34 -27.03 7.74
CA SER A 776 29.41 -25.87 8.63
C SER A 776 29.52 -24.59 7.81
N PHE A 777 28.81 -23.54 8.24
CA PHE A 777 28.82 -22.22 7.61
C PHE A 777 29.49 -21.21 8.54
N THR A 778 30.51 -20.53 8.04
CA THR A 778 31.19 -19.41 8.70
C THR A 778 30.67 -18.08 8.14
N TYR A 779 30.77 -17.00 8.90
CA TYR A 779 30.58 -15.65 8.35
C TYR A 779 31.74 -15.31 7.40
N ASP A 780 31.50 -14.65 6.26
CA ASP A 780 32.53 -14.37 5.22
C ASP A 780 33.51 -13.25 5.66
N SER A 781 33.31 -12.67 6.85
CA SER A 781 34.09 -11.57 7.47
C SER A 781 34.18 -11.75 9.01
N HIS A 782 34.66 -10.76 9.76
CA HIS A 782 34.74 -10.81 11.22
C HIS A 782 33.49 -10.17 11.88
N PRO A 783 32.95 -10.71 12.99
CA PRO A 783 31.80 -10.12 13.70
C PRO A 783 31.93 -8.62 14.00
N GLU A 784 33.12 -8.22 14.49
CA GLU A 784 33.42 -6.82 14.83
C GLU A 784 33.42 -5.86 13.63
N VAL A 785 33.60 -6.36 12.40
CA VAL A 785 33.47 -5.54 11.18
C VAL A 785 32.01 -5.19 10.94
N TYR A 786 31.10 -6.16 11.06
CA TYR A 786 29.66 -5.91 10.97
C TYR A 786 29.20 -4.94 12.07
N LYS A 787 29.64 -5.15 13.32
CA LYS A 787 29.37 -4.23 14.44
C LYS A 787 29.84 -2.80 14.18
N SER A 788 31.05 -2.65 13.62
CA SER A 788 31.59 -1.33 13.24
C SER A 788 30.74 -0.66 12.15
N ALA A 789 30.27 -1.43 11.16
CA ALA A 789 29.36 -0.94 10.13
C ALA A 789 27.96 -0.57 10.68
N VAL A 790 27.47 -1.24 11.75
CA VAL A 790 26.23 -0.84 12.45
C VAL A 790 26.38 0.54 13.11
N GLU A 791 27.49 0.82 13.78
CA GLU A 791 27.72 2.15 14.37
C GLU A 791 27.96 3.23 13.30
N ALA A 792 28.58 2.90 12.17
CA ALA A 792 28.67 3.80 11.02
C ALA A 792 27.30 4.09 10.39
N CYS A 793 26.42 3.08 10.26
CA CYS A 793 25.02 3.27 9.87
C CYS A 793 24.30 4.22 10.84
N ARG A 794 24.47 4.04 12.16
CA ARG A 794 23.92 4.93 13.19
C ARG A 794 24.45 6.36 13.05
N SER A 795 25.72 6.56 12.71
CA SER A 795 26.29 7.89 12.43
C SER A 795 25.64 8.54 11.21
N HIS A 796 25.54 7.84 10.07
CA HIS A 796 24.88 8.37 8.88
C HIS A 796 23.41 8.74 9.13
N ILE A 797 22.69 7.96 9.95
CA ILE A 797 21.33 8.27 10.38
C ILE A 797 21.31 9.51 11.28
N ALA A 798 22.27 9.66 12.20
CA ALA A 798 22.37 10.85 13.05
C ALA A 798 22.64 12.14 12.27
N ASP A 799 23.48 12.05 11.23
CA ASP A 799 23.77 13.14 10.29
C ASP A 799 22.64 13.40 9.27
N GLY A 800 21.54 12.64 9.33
CA GLY A 800 20.37 12.80 8.45
C GLY A 800 20.51 12.20 7.05
N ASN A 801 21.59 11.46 6.75
CA ASN A 801 21.81 10.86 5.42
C ASN A 801 20.82 9.74 5.07
N SER A 802 20.20 9.11 6.07
CA SER A 802 19.20 8.05 5.92
C SER A 802 18.35 7.92 7.20
N TYR A 803 17.21 7.27 7.11
CA TYR A 803 16.27 7.00 8.21
C TYR A 803 16.39 5.54 8.71
N GLU A 804 16.66 4.63 7.78
CA GLU A 804 16.87 3.18 7.99
C GLU A 804 17.88 2.67 6.95
N LEU A 805 18.88 1.89 7.40
CA LEU A 805 19.84 1.21 6.52
C LEU A 805 19.75 -0.31 6.73
N CYS A 806 19.40 -1.07 5.69
CA CYS A 806 19.33 -2.52 5.79
C CYS A 806 20.71 -3.15 5.51
N LEU A 807 21.56 -3.13 6.55
CA LEU A 807 22.88 -3.74 6.55
C LEU A 807 22.80 -5.26 6.56
N THR A 808 23.61 -5.91 5.72
CA THR A 808 23.64 -7.36 5.54
C THR A 808 25.07 -7.92 5.54
N GLY A 809 25.16 -9.24 5.56
CA GLY A 809 26.38 -10.00 5.33
C GLY A 809 26.07 -11.44 4.94
N GLN A 810 27.12 -12.22 4.64
CA GLN A 810 26.96 -13.57 4.10
C GLN A 810 27.60 -14.64 5.02
N PHE A 811 26.92 -15.78 5.10
CA PHE A 811 27.46 -17.02 5.66
C PHE A 811 27.77 -17.99 4.53
N THR A 812 28.92 -18.64 4.57
CA THR A 812 29.46 -19.37 3.42
C THR A 812 30.04 -20.73 3.79
N ALA A 813 30.02 -21.65 2.83
CA ALA A 813 30.62 -22.98 2.92
C ALA A 813 31.12 -23.45 1.54
N SER A 814 31.99 -24.47 1.50
CA SER A 814 32.42 -25.13 0.26
C SER A 814 31.79 -26.53 0.13
N ALA A 815 31.36 -26.90 -1.07
CA ALA A 815 30.98 -28.26 -1.45
C ALA A 815 32.09 -29.04 -2.16
N SER A 816 33.29 -28.47 -2.35
CA SER A 816 34.40 -29.07 -3.12
C SER A 816 34.83 -30.48 -2.67
N GLU A 817 34.53 -30.87 -1.42
CA GLU A 817 34.81 -32.21 -0.87
C GLU A 817 33.56 -33.13 -0.81
N ASN A 818 32.36 -32.60 -1.03
CA ASN A 818 31.08 -33.30 -0.83
C ASN A 818 30.10 -33.03 -1.98
N LYS A 819 29.77 -34.05 -2.77
CA LYS A 819 28.65 -33.98 -3.73
C LYS A 819 27.32 -33.82 -3.01
N LEU A 820 26.89 -32.57 -2.84
CA LEU A 820 25.70 -32.19 -2.09
C LEU A 820 24.43 -32.54 -2.87
N ASP A 821 23.52 -33.31 -2.25
CA ASP A 821 22.18 -33.54 -2.79
C ASP A 821 21.30 -32.31 -2.51
N HIS A 822 21.34 -31.34 -3.42
CA HIS A 822 20.51 -30.12 -3.35
C HIS A 822 19.01 -30.42 -3.16
N TRP A 823 18.53 -31.57 -3.64
CA TRP A 823 17.13 -31.97 -3.50
C TRP A 823 16.82 -32.54 -2.11
N ALA A 824 17.75 -33.29 -1.50
CA ALA A 824 17.66 -33.65 -0.08
C ALA A 824 17.74 -32.40 0.83
N VAL A 825 18.62 -31.44 0.52
CA VAL A 825 18.70 -30.15 1.22
C VAL A 825 17.39 -29.39 1.13
N TYR A 826 16.82 -29.22 -0.07
CA TYR A 826 15.55 -28.52 -0.23
C TYR A 826 14.39 -29.24 0.47
N LYS A 827 14.28 -30.59 0.36
CA LYS A 827 13.28 -31.36 1.12
C LYS A 827 13.41 -31.14 2.63
N HIS A 828 14.63 -31.06 3.17
CA HIS A 828 14.89 -30.75 4.59
C HIS A 828 14.43 -29.33 4.96
N PHE A 829 14.80 -28.32 4.16
CA PHE A 829 14.43 -26.92 4.38
C PHE A 829 12.93 -26.69 4.29
N ARG A 830 12.27 -27.24 3.26
CA ARG A 830 10.81 -27.19 3.06
C ARG A 830 10.03 -27.73 4.27
N LEU A 831 10.52 -28.82 4.88
CA LEU A 831 9.89 -29.44 6.05
C LEU A 831 10.16 -28.68 7.37
N GLN A 832 11.31 -28.03 7.50
CA GLN A 832 11.67 -27.29 8.74
C GLN A 832 11.21 -25.83 8.74
N ASN A 833 11.13 -25.22 7.56
CA ASN A 833 10.88 -23.78 7.38
C ASN A 833 9.90 -23.56 6.20
N PRO A 834 8.68 -24.14 6.22
CA PRO A 834 7.69 -23.89 5.17
C PRO A 834 7.36 -22.40 5.09
N ALA A 835 7.25 -21.87 3.87
CA ALA A 835 7.04 -20.46 3.59
C ALA A 835 6.05 -20.24 2.43
N SER A 836 5.45 -19.04 2.35
CA SER A 836 4.46 -18.68 1.33
C SER A 836 5.04 -18.63 -0.10
N HIS A 837 6.35 -18.34 -0.23
CA HIS A 837 7.05 -18.20 -1.50
C HIS A 837 8.40 -18.94 -1.49
N ALA A 838 8.37 -20.22 -1.10
CA ALA A 838 9.53 -21.10 -1.21
C ALA A 838 9.83 -21.43 -2.69
N ALA A 839 11.07 -21.79 -3.00
CA ALA A 839 11.46 -22.15 -4.37
C ALA A 839 12.68 -23.08 -4.43
N PHE A 840 12.66 -24.00 -5.39
CA PHE A 840 13.80 -24.82 -5.78
C PHE A 840 14.02 -24.68 -7.28
N VAL A 841 15.09 -23.98 -7.67
CA VAL A 841 15.39 -23.66 -9.08
C VAL A 841 16.83 -24.03 -9.38
N SER A 842 17.09 -24.70 -10.50
CA SER A 842 18.45 -25.09 -10.89
C SER A 842 18.74 -24.76 -12.35
N PHE A 843 19.87 -24.09 -12.58
CA PHE A 843 20.45 -23.76 -13.87
C PHE A 843 21.80 -24.47 -14.01
N PRO A 844 21.84 -25.76 -14.43
CA PRO A 844 23.08 -26.56 -14.39
C PRO A 844 24.21 -26.00 -15.26
N MET A 845 23.88 -25.25 -16.32
CA MET A 845 24.83 -24.62 -17.24
C MET A 845 25.71 -23.55 -16.58
N THR A 846 25.17 -22.81 -15.60
CA THR A 846 25.94 -21.83 -14.80
C THR A 846 26.25 -22.37 -13.41
N GLU A 847 26.06 -23.68 -13.21
CA GLU A 847 26.21 -24.40 -11.93
C GLU A 847 25.44 -23.76 -10.76
N THR A 848 24.36 -23.01 -11.05
CA THR A 848 23.59 -22.26 -10.06
C THR A 848 22.37 -23.06 -9.60
N THR A 849 22.21 -23.27 -8.28
CA THR A 849 20.99 -23.86 -7.68
C THR A 849 20.53 -23.04 -6.48
N ILE A 850 19.26 -22.66 -6.47
CA ILE A 850 18.64 -21.78 -5.47
C ILE A 850 17.65 -22.59 -4.65
N MET A 851 17.80 -22.55 -3.32
CA MET A 851 16.98 -23.26 -2.34
C MET A 851 16.39 -22.23 -1.35
N SER A 852 15.21 -21.71 -1.68
CA SER A 852 14.57 -20.59 -0.98
C SER A 852 13.46 -21.02 -0.03
N CYS A 853 13.44 -20.43 1.17
CA CYS A 853 12.32 -20.46 2.11
C CYS A 853 11.81 -19.03 2.40
N SER A 854 11.65 -18.21 1.35
CA SER A 854 11.21 -16.82 1.52
C SER A 854 9.73 -16.72 1.93
N PRO A 855 9.41 -15.98 3.01
CA PRO A 855 8.04 -15.67 3.40
C PRO A 855 7.50 -14.37 2.79
N GLU A 856 8.35 -13.54 2.16
CA GLU A 856 8.04 -12.16 1.83
C GLU A 856 7.77 -11.96 0.34
N LEU A 857 6.57 -11.44 0.04
CA LEU A 857 6.20 -11.02 -1.31
C LEU A 857 6.86 -9.68 -1.60
N PHE A 858 7.72 -9.63 -2.63
CA PHE A 858 8.20 -8.36 -3.17
C PHE A 858 7.04 -7.66 -3.90
N ILE A 859 6.52 -8.28 -4.95
CA ILE A 859 5.41 -7.72 -5.74
C ILE A 859 4.61 -8.82 -6.47
N ARG A 860 3.29 -8.63 -6.57
CA ARG A 860 2.35 -9.41 -7.38
C ARG A 860 1.59 -8.48 -8.33
N PHE A 861 1.42 -8.93 -9.57
CA PHE A 861 0.62 -8.30 -10.61
C PHE A 861 -0.56 -9.22 -10.94
N ASP A 862 -1.78 -8.74 -10.71
CA ASP A 862 -3.01 -9.53 -10.71
C ASP A 862 -4.22 -8.74 -11.27
N GLY A 863 -5.44 -9.22 -11.06
CA GLY A 863 -6.65 -8.67 -11.65
C GLY A 863 -6.82 -9.11 -13.10
N ALA A 864 -7.53 -8.34 -13.91
CA ALA A 864 -7.53 -8.54 -15.37
C ALA A 864 -6.14 -8.21 -15.93
N ASN A 865 -5.54 -9.12 -16.71
CA ASN A 865 -4.28 -8.95 -17.43
C ASN A 865 -3.12 -8.35 -16.60
N GLY A 866 -3.00 -8.71 -15.32
CA GLY A 866 -1.90 -8.25 -14.44
C GLY A 866 -1.95 -6.76 -14.03
N ARG A 867 -3.09 -6.08 -14.21
CA ARG A 867 -3.22 -4.62 -14.06
C ARG A 867 -3.23 -4.09 -12.61
N GLN A 868 -3.38 -4.95 -11.60
CA GLN A 868 -3.31 -4.57 -10.18
C GLN A 868 -1.97 -4.99 -9.57
N ALA A 869 -1.15 -4.01 -9.14
CA ALA A 869 0.04 -4.26 -8.35
C ALA A 869 -0.31 -4.41 -6.87
N VAL A 870 0.30 -5.37 -6.18
CA VAL A 870 0.19 -5.58 -4.73
C VAL A 870 1.54 -5.95 -4.13
N MET A 871 1.92 -5.30 -3.03
CA MET A 871 3.15 -5.55 -2.28
C MET A 871 2.84 -5.79 -0.80
N LYS A 872 3.55 -6.73 -0.16
CA LYS A 872 3.36 -7.08 1.27
C LYS A 872 4.70 -7.07 2.03
N PRO A 873 5.25 -5.90 2.38
CA PRO A 873 6.49 -5.82 3.15
C PRO A 873 6.33 -6.44 4.54
N ILE A 874 7.39 -7.12 5.00
CA ILE A 874 7.45 -7.74 6.33
C ILE A 874 8.59 -7.10 7.14
N LYS A 875 8.25 -6.34 8.18
CA LYS A 875 9.19 -5.76 9.14
C LYS A 875 8.73 -6.08 10.56
N GLY A 876 9.66 -6.46 11.43
CA GLY A 876 9.42 -7.02 12.76
C GLY A 876 8.91 -8.47 12.75
N THR A 877 9.37 -9.29 13.71
CA THR A 877 8.96 -10.72 13.82
C THR A 877 9.10 -11.26 15.24
N LEU A 878 7.99 -11.76 15.82
CA LEU A 878 7.92 -12.35 17.16
C LEU A 878 7.83 -13.88 17.08
N LYS A 879 8.77 -14.59 17.71
CA LYS A 879 8.76 -16.06 17.82
C LYS A 879 7.58 -16.55 18.69
N ARG A 880 6.77 -17.49 18.15
CA ARG A 880 5.62 -18.09 18.85
C ARG A 880 6.04 -18.99 20.02
N SER A 881 5.16 -19.15 20.99
CA SER A 881 5.30 -20.10 22.10
C SER A 881 5.34 -21.57 21.62
N GLN A 882 6.07 -22.41 22.35
CA GLN A 882 6.07 -23.86 22.13
C GLN A 882 4.75 -24.47 22.61
N CYS A 883 4.33 -25.61 22.04
CA CYS A 883 3.13 -26.28 22.52
C CYS A 883 3.38 -26.91 23.90
N THR A 884 2.57 -26.53 24.89
CA THR A 884 2.54 -27.14 26.23
C THR A 884 2.00 -28.58 26.23
N CYS A 885 1.50 -29.08 25.10
CA CYS A 885 0.87 -30.39 24.90
C CYS A 885 1.83 -31.62 24.95
N GLY A 886 2.88 -31.55 25.77
CA GLY A 886 3.71 -32.70 26.17
C GLY A 886 4.48 -33.40 25.04
N GLY A 887 4.72 -32.75 23.90
CA GLY A 887 5.39 -33.37 22.76
C GLY A 887 4.56 -34.44 22.03
N SER A 888 3.25 -34.50 22.25
CA SER A 888 2.33 -35.33 21.45
C SER A 888 2.20 -34.84 19.99
N CYS A 889 2.55 -33.58 19.73
CA CYS A 889 2.45 -32.91 18.43
C CYS A 889 3.78 -32.83 17.65
N LYS A 890 4.64 -33.87 17.68
CA LYS A 890 5.99 -33.84 17.08
C LYS A 890 6.06 -33.48 15.59
N LEU A 891 4.94 -33.53 14.87
CA LEU A 891 4.79 -32.96 13.53
C LEU A 891 3.57 -32.01 13.54
N PRO A 892 3.75 -30.69 13.38
CA PRO A 892 2.66 -29.72 13.55
C PRO A 892 1.56 -29.85 12.49
N MET A 893 1.90 -30.33 11.28
CA MET A 893 0.92 -30.61 10.21
C MET A 893 -0.05 -31.75 10.55
N ASN A 894 0.37 -32.72 11.38
CA ASN A 894 -0.44 -33.91 11.72
C ASN A 894 -1.03 -33.87 13.13
N CYS A 895 -1.09 -32.69 13.78
CA CYS A 895 -1.69 -32.55 15.10
C CYS A 895 -3.22 -32.52 15.02
N SER A 896 -3.88 -33.62 15.42
CA SER A 896 -5.35 -33.70 15.51
C SER A 896 -6.00 -32.64 16.42
N ARG A 897 -5.21 -32.03 17.30
CA ARG A 897 -5.60 -30.94 18.21
C ARG A 897 -5.03 -29.58 17.81
N LYS A 898 -4.59 -29.36 16.56
CA LYS A 898 -3.90 -28.13 16.11
C LYS A 898 -4.63 -26.85 16.55
N LYS A 899 -5.95 -26.77 16.39
CA LYS A 899 -6.77 -25.60 16.82
C LYS A 899 -6.67 -25.33 18.32
N GLU A 900 -6.76 -26.36 19.16
CA GLU A 900 -6.63 -26.24 20.63
C GLU A 900 -5.21 -25.80 21.02
N CYS A 901 -4.19 -26.37 20.36
CA CYS A 901 -2.80 -26.02 20.59
C CYS A 901 -2.47 -24.58 20.16
N ASP A 902 -3.01 -24.13 19.03
CA ASP A 902 -2.81 -22.76 18.54
C ASP A 902 -3.59 -21.72 19.37
N ALA A 903 -4.78 -22.07 19.90
CA ALA A 903 -5.50 -21.23 20.86
C ALA A 903 -4.75 -21.08 22.19
N ALA A 904 -4.30 -22.18 22.80
CA ALA A 904 -3.53 -22.16 24.05
C ALA A 904 -2.18 -21.41 23.89
N ARG A 905 -1.54 -21.51 22.72
CA ARG A 905 -0.38 -20.66 22.36
C ARG A 905 -0.76 -19.19 22.31
N TYR A 906 -1.88 -18.84 21.69
CA TYR A 906 -2.31 -17.45 21.53
C TYR A 906 -2.66 -16.80 22.89
N GLU A 907 -3.25 -17.53 23.84
CA GLU A 907 -3.46 -17.06 25.21
C GLU A 907 -2.12 -16.69 25.89
N VAL A 908 -1.14 -17.61 25.86
CA VAL A 908 0.21 -17.41 26.43
C VAL A 908 1.00 -16.32 25.71
N ASP A 909 0.84 -16.19 24.38
CA ASP A 909 1.51 -15.19 23.58
C ASP A 909 0.80 -13.82 23.60
N SER A 910 -0.44 -13.72 24.12
CA SER A 910 -1.27 -12.51 24.00
C SER A 910 -0.62 -11.25 24.56
N GLU A 911 0.09 -11.33 25.69
CA GLU A 911 0.84 -10.20 26.25
C GLU A 911 2.11 -9.88 25.45
N ARG A 912 2.80 -10.91 24.94
CA ARG A 912 4.00 -10.77 24.11
C ARG A 912 3.66 -10.12 22.76
N VAL A 913 2.56 -10.54 22.15
CA VAL A 913 1.98 -9.98 20.92
C VAL A 913 1.55 -8.54 21.15
N ARG A 914 0.85 -8.24 22.25
CA ARG A 914 0.46 -6.86 22.60
C ARG A 914 1.68 -5.95 22.82
N ALA A 915 2.72 -6.44 23.47
CA ALA A 915 3.98 -5.69 23.65
C ALA A 915 4.71 -5.46 22.32
N PHE A 916 4.75 -6.47 21.45
CA PHE A 916 5.34 -6.40 20.11
C PHE A 916 4.61 -5.44 19.17
N MET A 917 3.26 -5.50 19.11
CA MET A 917 2.44 -4.57 18.32
C MET A 917 2.51 -3.13 18.83
N ASN A 918 2.83 -2.93 20.12
CA ASN A 918 3.03 -1.61 20.72
C ASN A 918 4.51 -1.16 20.74
N ASN A 919 5.44 -1.91 20.13
CA ASN A 919 6.85 -1.53 20.10
C ASN A 919 7.08 -0.41 19.06
N PRO A 920 7.60 0.77 19.46
CA PRO A 920 7.87 1.87 18.53
C PRO A 920 8.92 1.57 17.47
N LYS A 921 9.86 0.61 17.67
CA LYS A 921 10.84 0.21 16.63
C LYS A 921 10.12 -0.49 15.47
N GLU A 922 9.47 -1.63 15.75
CA GLU A 922 8.82 -2.48 14.74
C GLU A 922 7.74 -1.73 13.96
N THR A 923 6.97 -0.87 14.64
CA THR A 923 5.87 -0.11 14.01
C THR A 923 6.36 1.08 13.18
N ALA A 924 7.52 1.66 13.51
CA ALA A 924 8.17 2.70 12.71
C ALA A 924 8.84 2.12 11.46
N GLU A 925 9.58 1.01 11.57
CA GLU A 925 10.19 0.31 10.43
C GLU A 925 9.15 -0.13 9.39
N ASN A 926 8.08 -0.77 9.84
CA ASN A 926 7.01 -1.21 8.95
C ASN A 926 6.31 -0.02 8.26
N LEU A 927 6.17 1.12 8.96
CA LEU A 927 5.64 2.36 8.40
C LEU A 927 6.59 3.00 7.37
N MET A 928 7.90 3.07 7.65
CA MET A 928 8.91 3.59 6.71
C MET A 928 8.86 2.81 5.38
N ILE A 929 8.86 1.48 5.44
CA ILE A 929 8.78 0.65 4.24
C ILE A 929 7.39 0.74 3.56
N ALA A 930 6.30 0.90 4.31
CA ALA A 930 4.97 1.08 3.73
C ALA A 930 4.83 2.40 2.96
N ASP A 931 5.35 3.51 3.48
CA ASP A 931 5.31 4.81 2.80
C ASP A 931 6.31 4.89 1.62
N LEU A 932 7.46 4.22 1.71
CA LEU A 932 8.38 3.99 0.57
C LEU A 932 7.69 3.24 -0.57
N ILE A 933 6.99 2.14 -0.24
CA ILE A 933 6.30 1.32 -1.25
C ILE A 933 5.13 2.08 -1.90
N ARG A 934 4.37 2.89 -1.14
CA ARG A 934 3.36 3.78 -1.73
C ARG A 934 3.99 4.72 -2.76
N ALA A 935 5.13 5.33 -2.44
CA ALA A 935 5.81 6.25 -3.34
C ALA A 935 6.34 5.56 -4.61
N ASN A 936 6.86 4.32 -4.51
CA ASN A 936 7.26 3.56 -5.69
C ASN A 936 6.07 3.12 -6.56
N LEU A 937 4.94 2.71 -5.98
CA LEU A 937 3.73 2.43 -6.77
C LEU A 937 3.21 3.69 -7.49
N LEU A 938 3.35 4.87 -6.88
CA LEU A 938 2.97 6.15 -7.48
C LEU A 938 3.87 6.57 -8.66
N GLU A 939 4.96 5.85 -8.95
CA GLU A 939 5.75 6.04 -10.18
C GLU A 939 5.10 5.38 -11.41
N PHE A 940 4.12 4.49 -11.24
CA PHE A 940 3.52 3.75 -12.37
C PHE A 940 2.06 3.32 -12.20
N CYS A 941 1.43 3.59 -11.05
CA CYS A 941 0.01 3.39 -10.81
C CYS A 941 -0.72 4.74 -10.75
N GLY A 942 -2.02 4.77 -11.09
CA GLY A 942 -2.83 6.00 -10.96
C GLY A 942 -2.86 6.49 -9.51
N THR A 943 -2.66 7.79 -9.26
CA THR A 943 -2.55 8.35 -7.89
C THR A 943 -3.84 8.22 -7.09
N SER A 944 -4.97 8.05 -7.78
CA SER A 944 -6.27 7.72 -7.20
C SER A 944 -6.45 6.24 -6.81
N SER A 945 -5.61 5.35 -7.34
CA SER A 945 -5.70 3.89 -7.14
C SER A 945 -4.85 3.35 -5.98
N VAL A 946 -3.77 4.06 -5.61
CA VAL A 946 -2.81 3.58 -4.60
C VAL A 946 -3.38 3.74 -3.19
N ASP A 947 -3.58 2.64 -2.48
CA ASP A 947 -4.04 2.61 -1.08
C ASP A 947 -3.25 1.58 -0.25
N VAL A 948 -3.40 1.65 1.07
CA VAL A 948 -2.87 0.71 2.06
C VAL A 948 -4.03 0.01 2.78
N PRO A 949 -4.63 -1.06 2.20
CA PRO A 949 -5.72 -1.81 2.83
C PRO A 949 -5.38 -2.40 4.21
N LYS A 950 -4.11 -2.71 4.47
CA LYS A 950 -3.59 -3.16 5.78
C LYS A 950 -2.33 -2.38 6.13
N LEU A 951 -2.26 -1.81 7.33
CA LEU A 951 -1.08 -1.14 7.88
C LEU A 951 -0.76 -1.76 9.24
N ASN A 952 0.49 -2.16 9.47
CA ASN A 952 0.94 -2.78 10.73
C ASN A 952 0.05 -3.95 11.20
N ALA A 953 -0.48 -4.76 10.27
CA ALA A 953 -1.37 -5.86 10.60
C ALA A 953 -0.57 -7.09 11.07
N LEU A 954 -1.03 -7.75 12.12
CA LEU A 954 -0.38 -8.96 12.64
C LEU A 954 -0.80 -10.19 11.80
N GLU A 955 0.13 -10.76 11.04
CA GLU A 955 -0.10 -12.06 10.37
C GLU A 955 0.58 -13.19 11.16
N THR A 956 -0.11 -14.33 11.30
CA THR A 956 0.32 -15.47 12.12
C THR A 956 0.76 -16.64 11.26
N TYR A 957 2.04 -16.97 11.31
CA TYR A 957 2.64 -18.10 10.62
C TYR A 957 2.84 -19.29 11.59
N GLU A 958 3.34 -20.43 11.10
CA GLU A 958 3.46 -21.64 11.92
C GLU A 958 4.38 -21.47 13.14
N ASN A 959 5.48 -20.72 12.98
CA ASN A 959 6.52 -20.56 14.01
C ASN A 959 6.71 -19.11 14.51
N VAL A 960 6.12 -18.12 13.83
CA VAL A 960 6.28 -16.68 14.13
C VAL A 960 4.98 -15.90 13.94
N TYR A 961 4.85 -14.77 14.62
CA TYR A 961 3.99 -13.65 14.22
C TYR A 961 4.87 -12.60 13.52
N SER A 962 4.33 -11.88 12.55
CA SER A 962 5.03 -10.75 11.91
C SER A 962 4.08 -9.57 11.71
N LEU A 963 4.61 -8.34 11.68
CA LEU A 963 3.83 -7.19 11.22
C LEU A 963 3.96 -7.13 9.69
N VAL A 964 2.83 -6.99 9.03
CA VAL A 964 2.70 -7.01 7.58
C VAL A 964 1.80 -5.86 7.18
N SER A 965 2.28 -5.02 6.26
CA SER A 965 1.43 -4.05 5.57
C SER A 965 1.04 -4.62 4.20
N THR A 966 -0.03 -4.09 3.61
CA THR A 966 -0.45 -4.44 2.25
C THR A 966 -0.76 -3.15 1.55
N ILE A 967 -0.03 -2.90 0.46
CA ILE A 967 -0.13 -1.71 -0.38
C ILE A 967 -0.49 -2.20 -1.78
N SER A 968 -1.43 -1.52 -2.44
CA SER A 968 -1.94 -1.91 -3.75
C SER A 968 -2.25 -0.71 -4.63
N GLY A 969 -2.09 -0.84 -5.94
CA GLY A 969 -2.45 0.18 -6.94
C GLY A 969 -2.81 -0.44 -8.29
N GLU A 970 -3.39 0.34 -9.19
CA GLU A 970 -3.70 -0.06 -10.56
C GLU A 970 -2.76 0.65 -11.54
N LEU A 971 -2.10 -0.13 -12.40
CA LEU A 971 -1.07 0.34 -13.33
C LEU A 971 -1.63 1.42 -14.28
N LEU A 972 -0.79 2.36 -14.71
CA LEU A 972 -1.09 3.24 -15.85
C LEU A 972 -1.15 2.41 -17.15
N GLU A 973 -2.00 2.77 -18.12
CA GLU A 973 -2.19 1.98 -19.35
C GLU A 973 -0.90 1.78 -20.16
N SER A 974 0.04 2.72 -20.05
CA SER A 974 1.33 2.74 -20.76
C SER A 974 2.45 1.92 -20.12
N VAL A 975 2.21 1.21 -19.00
CA VAL A 975 3.27 0.54 -18.23
C VAL A 975 3.10 -0.99 -18.22
N GLY A 976 4.16 -1.69 -18.62
CA GLY A 976 4.30 -3.15 -18.53
C GLY A 976 4.64 -3.65 -17.12
N THR A 977 4.46 -4.94 -16.86
CA THR A 977 4.69 -5.50 -15.52
C THR A 977 6.17 -5.72 -15.20
N VAL A 978 7.07 -5.82 -16.20
CA VAL A 978 8.52 -5.82 -15.95
C VAL A 978 8.99 -4.42 -15.57
N GLU A 979 8.48 -3.38 -16.23
CA GLU A 979 8.74 -1.98 -15.85
C GLU A 979 8.21 -1.65 -14.43
N GLY A 980 7.06 -2.19 -14.05
CA GLY A 980 6.55 -2.10 -12.68
C GLY A 980 7.43 -2.83 -11.65
N VAL A 981 8.01 -3.99 -12.00
CA VAL A 981 9.04 -4.66 -11.17
C VAL A 981 10.28 -3.76 -11.05
N ARG A 982 10.75 -3.18 -12.16
CA ARG A 982 11.95 -2.31 -12.22
C ARG A 982 11.84 -1.11 -11.27
N ARG A 983 10.77 -0.31 -11.36
CA ARG A 983 10.57 0.90 -10.53
C ARG A 983 10.51 0.58 -9.03
N CYS A 984 9.96 -0.57 -8.66
CA CYS A 984 9.98 -1.04 -7.27
C CYS A 984 11.33 -1.60 -6.80
N PHE A 985 12.27 -1.93 -7.68
CA PHE A 985 13.51 -2.65 -7.35
C PHE A 985 14.60 -1.72 -6.77
N PRO A 986 15.55 -2.24 -5.95
CA PRO A 986 15.43 -3.46 -5.16
C PRO A 986 14.34 -3.37 -4.09
N PRO A 987 13.94 -4.50 -3.48
CA PRO A 987 12.97 -4.52 -2.39
C PRO A 987 13.28 -3.53 -1.27
N GLY A 988 12.31 -2.68 -0.92
CA GLY A 988 12.48 -1.64 0.09
C GLY A 988 12.92 -2.19 1.45
N SER A 989 12.37 -3.33 1.86
CA SER A 989 12.72 -4.03 3.10
C SER A 989 14.17 -4.49 3.18
N MET A 990 14.87 -4.60 2.05
CA MET A 990 16.28 -5.00 1.92
C MET A 990 17.23 -3.86 1.54
N THR A 991 16.75 -2.61 1.51
CA THR A 991 17.58 -1.44 1.14
C THR A 991 17.60 -0.41 2.26
N GLY A 992 16.56 0.41 2.37
CA GLY A 992 16.50 1.52 3.33
C GLY A 992 15.72 2.70 2.77
N ALA A 993 15.63 3.77 3.54
CA ALA A 993 14.93 5.00 3.14
C ALA A 993 15.73 6.23 3.56
N PRO A 994 16.04 7.18 2.65
CA PRO A 994 15.72 7.17 1.21
C PRO A 994 16.53 6.15 0.40
N LYS A 995 15.88 5.46 -0.56
CA LYS A 995 16.39 4.23 -1.22
C LYS A 995 17.74 4.42 -1.92
N LEU A 996 17.86 5.41 -2.83
CA LEU A 996 19.10 5.63 -3.58
C LEU A 996 20.28 5.92 -2.66
N ARG A 997 20.11 6.87 -1.72
CA ARG A 997 21.14 7.26 -0.77
C ARG A 997 21.51 6.11 0.18
N SER A 998 20.53 5.32 0.60
CA SER A 998 20.75 4.13 1.43
C SER A 998 21.53 3.05 0.70
N VAL A 999 21.26 2.81 -0.59
CA VAL A 999 22.01 1.84 -1.40
C VAL A 999 23.46 2.30 -1.62
N GLN A 1000 23.69 3.58 -1.92
CA GLN A 1000 25.05 4.15 -2.03
C GLN A 1000 25.85 3.94 -0.73
N LEU A 1001 25.25 4.25 0.43
CA LEU A 1001 25.91 4.05 1.73
C LEU A 1001 26.15 2.57 2.04
N LEU A 1002 25.23 1.68 1.66
CA LEU A 1002 25.40 0.23 1.88
C LEU A 1002 26.53 -0.35 1.02
N ASP A 1003 26.74 0.14 -0.19
CA ASP A 1003 27.84 -0.32 -1.05
C ASP A 1003 29.23 0.07 -0.51
N ASP A 1004 29.33 1.17 0.26
CA ASP A 1004 30.54 1.56 1.00
C ASP A 1004 30.71 0.80 2.34
N LEU A 1005 29.60 0.44 3.00
CA LEU A 1005 29.58 -0.14 4.35
C LEU A 1005 29.59 -1.67 4.39
N GLU A 1006 29.11 -2.34 3.34
CA GLU A 1006 29.13 -3.80 3.23
C GLU A 1006 30.46 -4.29 2.66
N THR A 1007 31.32 -4.83 3.53
CA THR A 1007 32.58 -5.45 3.07
C THR A 1007 32.30 -6.59 2.11
N THR A 1008 32.88 -6.52 0.91
CA THR A 1008 32.75 -7.49 -0.20
C THR A 1008 32.79 -8.95 0.27
N PRO A 1009 31.96 -9.86 -0.29
CA PRO A 1009 31.38 -9.78 -1.64
C PRO A 1009 29.99 -9.10 -1.77
N LEU A 1010 29.71 -8.66 -3.00
CA LEU A 1010 28.38 -8.22 -3.48
C LEU A 1010 27.27 -9.22 -3.11
N ARG A 1011 26.04 -8.74 -2.94
CA ARG A 1011 24.89 -9.57 -2.49
C ARG A 1011 24.44 -10.57 -3.56
N GLY A 1012 24.59 -10.23 -4.84
CA GLY A 1012 24.30 -11.14 -5.96
C GLY A 1012 22.82 -11.54 -5.99
N ILE A 1013 22.50 -12.83 -5.92
CA ILE A 1013 21.09 -13.29 -5.92
C ILE A 1013 20.36 -12.90 -4.62
N TYR A 1014 21.06 -12.88 -3.48
CA TYR A 1014 20.49 -12.49 -2.18
C TYR A 1014 20.09 -11.01 -2.18
N SER A 1015 19.00 -10.66 -1.47
CA SER A 1015 18.34 -9.34 -1.53
C SER A 1015 17.72 -8.96 -2.88
N GLY A 1016 17.90 -9.77 -3.94
CA GLY A 1016 17.17 -9.64 -5.19
C GLY A 1016 15.72 -10.12 -5.09
N CYS A 1017 15.11 -10.46 -6.23
CA CYS A 1017 13.78 -11.06 -6.28
C CYS A 1017 13.73 -12.29 -7.20
N LEU A 1018 12.92 -13.29 -6.82
CA LEU A 1018 12.75 -14.57 -7.53
C LEU A 1018 11.26 -14.83 -7.77
N GLY A 1019 10.89 -15.31 -8.95
CA GLY A 1019 9.49 -15.37 -9.33
C GLY A 1019 9.21 -15.77 -10.77
N PHE A 1020 8.07 -15.29 -11.29
CA PHE A 1020 7.63 -15.52 -12.66
C PHE A 1020 7.00 -14.29 -13.33
N LEU A 1021 7.05 -14.30 -14.66
CA LEU A 1021 6.27 -13.44 -15.57
C LEU A 1021 5.44 -14.37 -16.46
N SER A 1022 4.11 -14.26 -16.38
CA SER A 1022 3.15 -15.09 -17.11
C SER A 1022 2.77 -14.45 -18.44
N LEU A 1023 2.36 -15.26 -19.43
CA LEU A 1023 2.00 -14.78 -20.77
C LEU A 1023 0.71 -13.92 -20.79
N ASP A 1024 -0.10 -13.95 -19.72
CA ASP A 1024 -1.23 -13.04 -19.47
C ASP A 1024 -0.85 -11.77 -18.68
N ASN A 1025 0.45 -11.42 -18.67
CA ASN A 1025 1.07 -10.33 -17.92
C ASN A 1025 0.98 -10.42 -16.38
N ARG A 1026 0.35 -11.45 -15.81
CA ARG A 1026 0.42 -11.70 -14.36
C ARG A 1026 1.85 -12.03 -13.94
N ALA A 1027 2.24 -11.62 -12.75
CA ALA A 1027 3.58 -11.84 -12.25
C ALA A 1027 3.59 -11.96 -10.73
N VAL A 1028 4.50 -12.75 -10.18
CA VAL A 1028 4.70 -12.85 -8.72
C VAL A 1028 6.19 -13.02 -8.46
N PHE A 1029 6.76 -12.11 -7.67
CA PHE A 1029 8.14 -12.17 -7.20
C PHE A 1029 8.19 -12.09 -5.67
N SER A 1030 8.98 -12.96 -5.05
CA SER A 1030 9.35 -12.88 -3.63
C SER A 1030 10.71 -12.22 -3.45
N VAL A 1031 10.96 -11.67 -2.26
CA VAL A 1031 12.27 -11.16 -1.86
C VAL A 1031 13.21 -12.36 -1.65
N VAL A 1032 14.44 -12.33 -2.19
CA VAL A 1032 15.42 -13.42 -1.97
C VAL A 1032 16.08 -13.28 -0.60
N ILE A 1033 15.34 -13.70 0.42
CA ILE A 1033 15.78 -13.89 1.81
C ILE A 1033 15.56 -15.34 2.23
N ARG A 1034 16.17 -15.77 3.35
CA ARG A 1034 16.09 -17.15 3.88
C ARG A 1034 16.37 -18.21 2.80
N THR A 1035 17.37 -17.92 1.97
CA THR A 1035 17.69 -18.65 0.74
C THR A 1035 19.13 -19.07 0.79
N LEU A 1036 19.37 -20.36 0.52
CA LEU A 1036 20.70 -20.91 0.28
C LEU A 1036 20.92 -20.95 -1.23
N VAL A 1037 21.98 -20.30 -1.70
CA VAL A 1037 22.44 -20.37 -3.08
C VAL A 1037 23.66 -21.28 -3.12
N SER A 1038 23.67 -22.21 -4.05
CA SER A 1038 24.83 -22.99 -4.44
C SER A 1038 25.25 -22.53 -5.84
N HIS A 1039 26.49 -22.11 -6.03
CA HIS A 1039 27.02 -21.71 -7.32
C HIS A 1039 28.46 -22.22 -7.45
N GLN A 1040 28.70 -23.11 -8.41
CA GLN A 1040 29.92 -23.93 -8.47
C GLN A 1040 30.10 -24.65 -7.11
N ASP A 1041 31.31 -24.63 -6.54
CA ASP A 1041 31.58 -25.19 -5.20
C ASP A 1041 31.18 -24.27 -4.03
N LYS A 1042 30.87 -22.96 -4.24
CA LYS A 1042 30.56 -22.04 -3.13
C LYS A 1042 29.06 -22.06 -2.81
N LEU A 1043 28.74 -22.32 -1.53
CA LEU A 1043 27.42 -22.07 -0.96
C LEU A 1043 27.41 -20.75 -0.21
N THR A 1044 26.35 -19.96 -0.39
CA THR A 1044 26.12 -18.68 0.29
C THR A 1044 24.71 -18.60 0.87
N TYR A 1045 24.59 -17.98 2.05
CA TYR A 1045 23.34 -17.66 2.72
C TYR A 1045 23.44 -16.24 3.29
N GLY A 1046 22.64 -15.31 2.78
CA GLY A 1046 22.64 -13.92 3.25
C GLY A 1046 21.74 -13.70 4.46
N ALA A 1047 22.17 -12.83 5.38
CA ALA A 1047 21.37 -12.36 6.52
C ALA A 1047 21.72 -10.90 6.85
N GLY A 1048 20.76 -10.15 7.38
CA GLY A 1048 20.91 -8.72 7.69
C GLY A 1048 19.80 -8.17 8.57
N GLY A 1049 19.99 -6.97 9.10
CA GLY A 1049 19.10 -6.27 10.03
C GLY A 1049 18.59 -4.94 9.46
N ALA A 1050 17.60 -4.34 10.12
CA ALA A 1050 17.17 -2.97 9.86
C ALA A 1050 17.89 -2.06 10.85
N ILE A 1051 18.93 -1.35 10.42
CA ILE A 1051 19.67 -0.46 11.30
C ILE A 1051 18.90 0.86 11.41
N THR A 1052 18.44 1.15 12.62
CA THR A 1052 17.77 2.40 13.00
C THR A 1052 18.57 3.08 14.11
N TRP A 1053 18.21 4.31 14.50
CA TRP A 1053 18.81 4.96 15.67
C TRP A 1053 18.65 4.18 16.99
N LEU A 1054 17.66 3.27 17.08
CA LEU A 1054 17.41 2.43 18.25
C LEU A 1054 18.14 1.08 18.23
N SER A 1055 18.81 0.75 17.12
CA SER A 1055 19.61 -0.46 16.96
C SER A 1055 20.92 -0.39 17.76
N SER A 1056 21.45 -1.53 18.19
CA SER A 1056 22.78 -1.62 18.81
C SER A 1056 23.62 -2.70 18.13
N ALA A 1057 24.94 -2.46 18.00
CA ALA A 1057 25.84 -3.37 17.27
C ALA A 1057 25.74 -4.84 17.70
N ASP A 1058 25.79 -5.13 19.01
CA ASP A 1058 25.61 -6.50 19.52
C ASP A 1058 24.19 -7.04 19.30
N GLY A 1059 23.16 -6.20 19.38
CA GLY A 1059 21.77 -6.62 19.17
C GLY A 1059 21.52 -7.07 17.72
N GLU A 1060 21.96 -6.23 16.77
CA GLU A 1060 21.81 -6.51 15.34
C GLU A 1060 22.70 -7.67 14.88
N TRP A 1061 23.93 -7.81 15.41
CA TRP A 1061 24.76 -8.99 15.16
C TRP A 1061 24.09 -10.29 15.66
N ASN A 1062 23.51 -10.27 16.86
CA ASN A 1062 22.75 -11.41 17.38
C ASN A 1062 21.51 -11.70 16.50
N GLU A 1063 20.87 -10.68 15.92
CA GLU A 1063 19.75 -10.87 15.00
C GLU A 1063 20.20 -11.48 13.66
N VAL A 1064 21.33 -11.08 13.09
CA VAL A 1064 21.92 -11.68 11.88
C VAL A 1064 22.22 -13.17 12.11
N VAL A 1065 22.88 -13.51 13.22
CA VAL A 1065 23.18 -14.90 13.59
C VAL A 1065 21.89 -15.70 13.86
N LEU A 1066 20.87 -15.09 14.48
CA LEU A 1066 19.55 -15.70 14.67
C LEU A 1066 18.82 -15.96 13.35
N LYS A 1067 18.88 -15.02 12.40
CA LYS A 1067 18.31 -15.14 11.05
C LYS A 1067 19.01 -16.25 10.25
N ALA A 1068 20.33 -16.41 10.37
CA ALA A 1068 21.06 -17.53 9.80
C ALA A 1068 20.70 -18.88 10.44
N ARG A 1069 20.76 -18.95 11.78
CA ARG A 1069 20.38 -20.15 12.56
C ARG A 1069 18.90 -20.52 12.39
N SER A 1070 18.04 -19.59 11.96
CA SER A 1070 16.63 -19.89 11.68
C SER A 1070 16.46 -20.94 10.57
N VAL A 1071 17.29 -20.94 9.53
CA VAL A 1071 17.26 -21.94 8.44
C VAL A 1071 18.35 -22.99 8.62
N LEU A 1072 19.61 -22.57 8.79
CA LEU A 1072 20.77 -23.45 8.81
C LEU A 1072 20.92 -24.28 10.11
N LYS A 1073 20.20 -23.88 11.17
CA LYS A 1073 20.24 -24.48 12.52
C LYS A 1073 21.65 -24.40 13.12
N GLU A 1074 22.12 -25.48 13.77
CA GLU A 1074 23.39 -25.55 14.51
C GLU A 1074 24.65 -25.44 13.62
N ARG A 1075 24.48 -25.48 12.29
CA ARG A 1075 25.56 -25.38 11.30
C ARG A 1075 26.21 -23.99 11.20
N VAL A 1076 25.61 -22.95 11.80
CA VAL A 1076 26.18 -21.60 11.84
C VAL A 1076 27.23 -21.54 12.94
N VAL A 1077 28.49 -21.68 12.53
CA VAL A 1077 29.65 -21.48 13.38
C VAL A 1077 29.78 -19.99 13.64
N ALA A 1078 29.47 -19.58 14.87
CA ALA A 1078 29.96 -18.32 15.39
C ALA A 1078 31.41 -18.56 15.80
N SER A 1079 32.33 -17.80 15.22
CA SER A 1079 33.63 -17.54 15.85
C SER A 1079 33.38 -16.65 17.06
N ASP A 1080 33.85 -17.12 18.23
CA ASP A 1080 33.97 -16.33 19.46
C ASP A 1080 35.17 -15.36 19.38
#